data_AF-F7V5S3-F1
#
_entry.id   AF-F7V5S3-F1
#
_cell.length_a   1.000
_cell.length_b   1.000
_cell.length_c   1.000
_cell.angle_alpha   90.00
_cell.angle_beta   90.00
_cell.angle_gamma   90.00
#
_symmetry.space_group_name_H-M   'P 1'
#
loop_
_entity.id
_entity.type
_entity.pdbx_description
1 polymer ?
#
loop_
_entity_poly.entity_id
_entity_poly.type
_entity_poly.pdbx_seq_one_letter_code
_entity_poly.pdbx_strand_id
1 'polypeptide(L)'
;MALRYIVGSSGSGKSDYLYRELLAQADQNPDRNFYLIVPEQFTMQTQKELVRRAEQHVIMNIDVVSFERLAFRIFEETGRTQKILEDTGIRLILRKLAQEQKENLTVFRANIGRMGYIDQMKSMLSELVQYGVTPEDLREIIDKMQQADGLKDKLQDVLVLYQTFEDYLSGHYITAEHLLDALYDTVGESDHLRQAVLAFDGFTGFTPVQMKLMGRLMETVSEIWLTVTFDLRENLLSENHVEELFYMSRRMVQGMNRSAQETGFEIGEPVWRNRPEQTRFQENPALRFLEHNLFRKQVQPFAGDVSDSVSIKVCSNPREELEQAAAAILKMLQEDEQLRYRDFAVVSADVTRYELYAERVFGRYGIPYFTDRKRSAVYHPLTELVRALLEVVETDYSRDSIFRLLHTGLTDLPEEDRDLLDNYVTARGIRGHRRWNEMFRVAMRRNRRIQTLPEKEEERRKAEELLALNASRKYIAGLTEPLYQAFHSGEATVREICTCLYQILTELRVEEKLSARQEELERQDRKEDAAIYGQIYQTFLDLLDKYVDLLGEEILPVTEYTEILETGLTGARIGMIPPGNDCVLLGDMERTRLEGVKHLFFLGVNDGLVPKIGVGGGILSQYDREKLRETYGLVLSPTEREAVFIQRFYLYWSLTKPSRGLHLSYARTNSAGDEIRPSYLIDVFRQLYPHLQEQTVTDTCMGDLLSAGSAVEQYIRGLELAREGQVPEAWKVLHQWYMKEPGWKDRILPLYQARYPVRHRKNLTPQTAWSVYGTGIRGSVTRLESYARCPYAHFLEYGLKLGERETAELKATDLGSLNHEILFRYSEKVTRQNSWYTILPEESEALLLESIREAELARKDTALYDSARNEYRLTMVRRTLHTVVDTIHAQVKAGILEPVWYERTFHITRRLQSAAEQLPEKAQLQLYGVIDRMDLARPEGRPGEQLLRIIDYKSSKREFDLQEFYYGLQQQLIVYLAAAEELLRREYPDQKIIPAGVFYSQMDDPVLEDTGQTAEEIQEEIREKLKLQGLVNRDVFTSMDREMEEGKQTSRVIPVSINKNGLPSKRSDRVLTSPEDFEALTAYSRRQMNRFGAEILGGHIEVAPYHMDKKTGCDYCIYSSICGFDPRRAEDGYRELEQMQDEEIWTRIREAAEDKTQAWEQSGQKNSAK
;
A
#
# COMPACT_ATOMS: atom_id res chain seq x y z
N MET A 1 6.62 -34.11 -55.38
CA MET A 1 6.59 -33.53 -54.03
C MET A 1 6.30 -32.05 -54.22
N ALA A 2 5.22 -31.50 -53.66
CA ALA A 2 4.76 -30.17 -54.05
C ALA A 2 4.46 -29.24 -52.88
N LEU A 3 4.86 -27.97 -53.04
CA LEU A 3 4.50 -26.85 -52.17
C LEU A 3 3.22 -26.23 -52.69
N ARG A 4 2.16 -26.22 -51.87
CA ARG A 4 0.83 -25.74 -52.22
C ARG A 4 0.44 -24.56 -51.34
N TYR A 5 0.17 -23.42 -51.95
CA TYR A 5 -0.34 -22.24 -51.24
C TYR A 5 -1.86 -22.21 -51.23
N ILE A 6 -2.46 -21.87 -50.08
CA ILE A 6 -3.89 -21.61 -49.92
C ILE A 6 -4.03 -20.12 -49.58
N VAL A 7 -4.44 -19.32 -50.56
CA VAL A 7 -4.32 -17.85 -50.51
C VAL A 7 -5.70 -17.20 -50.45
N GLY A 8 -5.85 -16.20 -49.59
CA GLY A 8 -7.07 -15.40 -49.50
C GLY A 8 -7.04 -14.40 -48.34
N SER A 9 -7.93 -13.42 -48.36
CA SER A 9 -7.97 -12.37 -47.34
C SER A 9 -8.44 -12.89 -45.97
N SER A 10 -8.44 -12.04 -44.93
CA SER A 10 -9.01 -12.42 -43.63
C SER A 10 -10.50 -12.78 -43.81
N GLY A 11 -10.96 -13.88 -43.21
CA GLY A 11 -12.36 -14.33 -43.33
C GLY A 11 -12.75 -15.05 -44.63
N SER A 12 -11.82 -15.31 -45.56
CA SER A 12 -12.06 -16.03 -46.83
C SER A 12 -12.24 -17.56 -46.73
N GLY A 13 -12.12 -18.14 -45.53
CA GLY A 13 -12.25 -19.58 -45.30
C GLY A 13 -11.01 -20.41 -45.64
N LYS A 14 -9.80 -19.85 -45.46
CA LYS A 14 -8.53 -20.57 -45.70
C LYS A 14 -8.35 -21.78 -44.79
N SER A 15 -8.41 -21.57 -43.47
CA SER A 15 -8.28 -22.62 -42.45
C SER A 15 -9.38 -23.66 -42.62
N ASP A 16 -10.61 -23.22 -42.92
CA ASP A 16 -11.74 -24.12 -43.19
C ASP A 16 -11.47 -25.07 -44.37
N TYR A 17 -10.98 -24.52 -45.48
CA TYR A 17 -10.57 -25.32 -46.64
C TYR A 17 -9.42 -26.28 -46.30
N LEU A 18 -8.39 -25.78 -45.60
CA LEU A 18 -7.23 -26.58 -45.20
C LEU A 18 -7.67 -27.79 -44.35
N TYR A 19 -8.49 -27.55 -43.32
CA TYR A 19 -8.91 -28.60 -42.38
C TYR A 19 -9.76 -29.66 -43.09
N ARG A 20 -10.68 -29.25 -43.97
CA ARG A 20 -11.51 -30.19 -44.73
C ARG A 20 -10.69 -31.04 -45.68
N GLU A 21 -9.75 -30.41 -46.40
CA GLU A 21 -8.87 -31.13 -47.32
C GLU A 21 -7.92 -32.08 -46.58
N LEU A 22 -7.42 -31.66 -45.42
CA LEU A 22 -6.52 -32.45 -44.58
C LEU A 22 -7.23 -33.68 -44.01
N LEU A 23 -8.46 -33.53 -43.49
CA LEU A 23 -9.29 -34.66 -43.05
C LEU A 23 -9.58 -35.62 -44.21
N ALA A 24 -9.99 -35.11 -45.38
CA ALA A 24 -10.29 -35.95 -46.54
C ALA A 24 -9.06 -36.73 -47.06
N GLN A 25 -7.87 -36.14 -47.06
CA GLN A 25 -6.63 -36.83 -47.45
C GLN A 25 -6.17 -37.85 -46.40
N ALA A 26 -6.35 -37.54 -45.12
CA ALA A 26 -6.02 -38.43 -44.02
C ALA A 26 -6.89 -39.70 -44.02
N ASP A 27 -8.19 -39.55 -44.31
CA ASP A 27 -9.13 -40.68 -44.45
C ASP A 27 -8.80 -41.55 -45.67
N GLN A 28 -8.34 -40.94 -46.77
CA GLN A 28 -7.96 -41.67 -47.99
C GLN A 28 -6.60 -42.38 -47.88
N ASN A 29 -5.71 -41.93 -46.99
CA ASN A 29 -4.35 -42.44 -46.84
C ASN A 29 -4.02 -42.76 -45.37
N PRO A 30 -4.55 -43.87 -44.80
CA PRO A 30 -4.37 -44.20 -43.38
C PRO A 30 -2.90 -44.44 -42.99
N ASP A 31 -2.08 -44.92 -43.92
CA ASP A 31 -0.66 -45.24 -43.69
C ASP A 31 0.27 -44.00 -43.77
N ARG A 32 -0.28 -42.80 -44.06
CA ARG A 32 0.49 -41.56 -44.20
C ARG A 32 0.25 -40.65 -42.99
N ASN A 33 1.32 -40.04 -42.51
CA ASN A 33 1.26 -39.09 -41.40
C ASN A 33 0.96 -37.66 -41.90
N PHE A 34 0.08 -36.96 -41.19
CA PHE A 34 -0.27 -35.57 -41.43
C PHE A 34 0.06 -34.72 -40.21
N TYR A 35 0.88 -33.68 -40.38
CA TYR A 35 1.20 -32.75 -39.32
C TYR A 35 0.58 -31.39 -39.62
N LEU A 36 -0.38 -30.96 -38.80
CA LEU A 36 -0.90 -29.60 -38.82
C LEU A 36 -0.10 -28.76 -37.84
N ILE A 37 0.84 -28.00 -38.38
CA ILE A 37 1.70 -27.10 -37.65
C ILE A 37 0.96 -25.76 -37.50
N VAL A 38 0.76 -25.36 -36.25
CA VAL A 38 0.13 -24.10 -35.87
C VAL A 38 0.98 -23.41 -34.81
N PRO A 39 0.86 -22.08 -34.61
CA PRO A 39 1.51 -21.43 -33.48
C PRO A 39 1.08 -22.10 -32.17
N GLU A 40 1.97 -22.15 -31.18
CA GLU A 40 1.79 -22.94 -29.96
C GLU A 40 0.45 -22.68 -29.26
N GLN A 41 0.00 -21.42 -29.29
CA GLN A 41 -1.24 -20.94 -28.69
C GLN A 41 -2.52 -21.56 -29.31
N PHE A 42 -2.43 -22.09 -30.54
CA PHE A 42 -3.55 -22.68 -31.27
C PHE A 42 -3.68 -24.20 -31.11
N THR A 43 -2.62 -24.89 -30.68
CA THR A 43 -2.53 -26.36 -30.80
C THR A 43 -3.76 -27.09 -30.24
N MET A 44 -4.14 -26.78 -29.00
CA MET A 44 -5.31 -27.38 -28.34
C MET A 44 -6.64 -26.99 -29.01
N GLN A 45 -6.78 -25.73 -29.41
CA GLN A 45 -8.01 -25.25 -30.02
C GLN A 45 -8.23 -25.86 -31.41
N THR A 46 -7.19 -25.85 -32.25
CA THR A 46 -7.22 -26.46 -33.58
C THR A 46 -7.44 -27.97 -33.49
N GLN A 47 -6.84 -28.64 -32.50
CA GLN A 47 -7.10 -30.07 -32.26
C GLN A 47 -8.57 -30.33 -31.93
N LYS A 48 -9.17 -29.55 -31.02
CA LYS A 48 -10.61 -29.65 -30.71
C LYS A 48 -11.47 -29.41 -31.94
N GLU A 49 -11.10 -28.45 -32.78
CA GLU A 49 -11.86 -28.12 -33.98
C GLU A 49 -11.78 -29.22 -35.04
N LEU A 50 -10.59 -29.79 -35.29
CA LEU A 50 -10.44 -30.93 -36.20
C LEU A 50 -11.25 -32.14 -35.71
N VAL A 51 -11.19 -32.45 -34.42
CA VAL A 51 -11.99 -33.52 -33.81
C VAL A 51 -13.49 -33.25 -33.99
N ARG A 52 -13.95 -32.01 -33.81
CA ARG A 52 -15.38 -31.67 -34.03
C ARG A 52 -15.81 -31.84 -35.49
N ARG A 53 -14.92 -31.59 -36.44
CA ARG A 53 -15.21 -31.65 -37.89
C ARG A 53 -15.09 -33.03 -38.48
N ALA A 54 -14.24 -33.90 -37.91
CA ALA A 54 -14.12 -35.28 -38.32
C ALA A 54 -15.46 -36.01 -38.16
N GLU A 55 -15.87 -36.81 -39.16
CA GLU A 55 -17.19 -37.46 -39.18
C GLU A 55 -17.43 -38.35 -37.94
N GLN A 56 -16.39 -39.00 -37.45
CA GLN A 56 -16.44 -39.90 -36.28
C GLN A 56 -15.98 -39.24 -34.98
N HIS A 57 -15.65 -37.95 -35.02
CA HIS A 57 -15.02 -37.23 -33.91
C HIS A 57 -13.73 -37.86 -33.38
N VAL A 58 -12.93 -38.44 -34.27
CA VAL A 58 -11.65 -39.08 -33.97
C VAL A 58 -10.63 -38.70 -35.05
N ILE A 59 -9.39 -38.45 -34.63
CA ILE A 59 -8.22 -38.27 -35.52
C ILE A 59 -7.09 -39.18 -35.00
N MET A 60 -6.44 -39.93 -35.90
CA MET A 60 -5.40 -40.92 -35.53
C MET A 60 -4.06 -40.67 -36.24
N ASN A 61 -4.08 -40.40 -37.55
CA ASN A 61 -2.89 -40.11 -38.37
C ASN A 61 -2.70 -38.61 -38.63
N ILE A 62 -3.42 -37.75 -37.90
CA ILE A 62 -3.29 -36.29 -37.93
C ILE A 62 -2.81 -35.81 -36.57
N ASP A 63 -1.67 -35.14 -36.56
CA ASP A 63 -1.11 -34.52 -35.36
C ASP A 63 -1.10 -33.00 -35.47
N VAL A 64 -1.72 -32.35 -34.49
CA VAL A 64 -1.70 -30.89 -34.35
C VAL A 64 -0.57 -30.50 -33.41
N VAL A 65 0.47 -29.88 -33.95
CA VAL A 65 1.73 -29.59 -33.23
C VAL A 65 2.20 -28.17 -33.47
N SER A 66 3.02 -27.65 -32.55
CA SER A 66 3.88 -26.48 -32.83
C SER A 66 5.22 -26.96 -33.38
N PHE A 67 6.08 -26.03 -33.83
CA PHE A 67 7.46 -26.38 -34.19
C PHE A 67 8.20 -27.08 -33.04
N GLU A 68 8.02 -26.62 -31.81
CA GLU A 68 8.65 -27.22 -30.63
C GLU A 68 8.14 -28.65 -30.38
N ARG A 69 6.82 -28.84 -30.40
CA ARG A 69 6.23 -30.19 -30.23
C ARG A 69 6.61 -31.14 -31.35
N LEU A 70 6.75 -30.64 -32.57
CA LEU A 70 7.26 -31.42 -33.68
C LEU A 70 8.70 -31.86 -33.39
N ALA A 71 9.58 -30.94 -32.97
CA ALA A 71 10.96 -31.27 -32.62
C ALA A 71 11.05 -32.39 -31.57
N PHE A 72 10.29 -32.28 -30.48
CA PHE A 72 10.26 -33.31 -29.44
C PHE A 72 9.81 -34.68 -29.95
N ARG A 73 8.77 -34.73 -30.80
CA ARG A 73 8.33 -36.01 -31.37
C ARG A 73 9.40 -36.66 -32.23
N ILE A 74 10.14 -35.88 -33.01
CA ILE A 74 11.22 -36.38 -33.84
C ILE A 74 12.42 -36.82 -32.98
N PHE A 75 12.70 -36.11 -31.90
CA PHE A 75 13.75 -36.49 -30.95
C PHE A 75 13.43 -37.77 -30.19
N GLU A 76 12.19 -37.96 -29.76
CA GLU A 76 11.71 -39.21 -29.16
C GLU A 76 11.86 -40.39 -30.12
N GLU A 77 11.53 -40.19 -31.41
CA GLU A 77 11.68 -41.21 -32.45
C GLU A 77 13.16 -41.57 -32.71
N THR A 78 14.01 -40.55 -32.86
CA THR A 78 15.44 -40.72 -33.19
C THR A 78 16.31 -41.06 -31.98
N GLY A 79 15.74 -41.08 -30.77
CA GLY A 79 16.45 -41.39 -29.52
C GLY A 79 17.37 -40.27 -29.02
N ARG A 80 17.19 -39.02 -29.48
CA ARG A 80 17.95 -37.86 -29.00
C ARG A 80 17.28 -37.28 -27.75
N THR A 81 17.82 -37.53 -26.56
CA THR A 81 17.35 -36.88 -25.33
C THR A 81 18.25 -35.70 -24.97
N GLN A 82 17.76 -34.47 -25.10
CA GLN A 82 18.48 -33.27 -24.69
C GLN A 82 17.68 -32.48 -23.65
N LYS A 83 18.38 -31.92 -22.65
CA LYS A 83 17.76 -31.07 -21.62
C LYS A 83 17.62 -29.65 -22.15
N ILE A 84 16.38 -29.16 -22.20
CA ILE A 84 16.11 -27.78 -22.62
C ILE A 84 16.33 -26.83 -21.44
N LEU A 85 17.03 -25.75 -21.72
CA LEU A 85 17.21 -24.65 -20.79
C LEU A 85 16.14 -23.59 -21.02
N GLU A 86 15.31 -23.36 -20.00
CA GLU A 86 14.30 -22.30 -20.00
C GLU A 86 14.92 -20.91 -19.79
N ASP A 87 14.15 -19.86 -20.12
CA ASP A 87 14.51 -18.45 -19.93
C ASP A 87 15.17 -18.10 -18.59
N THR A 88 14.65 -18.63 -17.48
CA THR A 88 15.21 -18.40 -16.15
C THR A 88 16.60 -19.00 -16.03
N GLY A 89 16.81 -20.22 -16.54
CA GLY A 89 18.13 -20.87 -16.55
C GLY A 89 19.13 -20.10 -17.41
N ILE A 90 18.70 -19.61 -18.58
CA ILE A 90 19.53 -18.77 -19.47
C ILE A 90 20.03 -17.53 -18.71
N ARG A 91 19.15 -16.84 -17.98
CA ARG A 91 19.53 -15.66 -17.19
C ARG A 91 20.56 -15.98 -16.10
N LEU A 92 20.38 -17.08 -15.38
CA LEU A 92 21.32 -17.50 -14.33
C LEU A 92 22.71 -17.79 -14.89
N ILE A 93 22.77 -18.53 -16.00
CA ILE A 93 24.02 -18.83 -16.69
C ILE A 93 24.65 -17.54 -17.21
N LEU A 94 23.90 -16.70 -17.94
CA LEU A 94 24.43 -15.45 -18.47
C LEU A 94 24.96 -14.53 -17.36
N ARG A 95 24.29 -14.47 -16.20
CA ARG A 95 24.78 -13.74 -15.04
C ARG A 95 26.10 -14.32 -14.53
N LYS A 96 26.19 -15.63 -14.35
CA LYS A 96 27.42 -16.32 -13.95
C LYS A 96 28.57 -16.02 -14.91
N LEU A 97 28.35 -16.25 -16.19
CA LEU A 97 29.36 -16.05 -17.24
C LEU A 97 29.76 -14.58 -17.35
N ALA A 98 28.81 -13.65 -17.22
CA ALA A 98 29.08 -12.23 -17.18
C ALA A 98 29.98 -11.83 -16.00
N GLN A 99 29.81 -12.46 -14.84
CA GLN A 99 30.64 -12.20 -13.67
C GLN A 99 32.04 -12.80 -13.83
N GLU A 100 32.16 -14.00 -14.39
CA GLU A 100 33.44 -14.63 -14.71
C GLU A 100 34.23 -13.83 -15.76
N GLN A 101 33.54 -13.30 -16.78
CA GLN A 101 34.14 -12.52 -17.87
C GLN A 101 34.20 -11.03 -17.59
N LYS A 102 33.87 -10.57 -16.38
CA LYS A 102 33.75 -9.14 -16.04
C LYS A 102 34.99 -8.31 -16.36
N GLU A 103 36.18 -8.91 -16.21
CA GLU A 103 37.46 -8.26 -16.53
C GLU A 103 37.75 -8.17 -18.04
N ASN A 104 37.10 -9.00 -18.86
CA ASN A 104 37.23 -9.02 -20.31
C ASN A 104 36.19 -8.14 -21.02
N LEU A 105 35.24 -7.57 -20.28
CA LEU A 105 34.23 -6.64 -20.79
C LEU A 105 34.73 -5.19 -20.75
N THR A 106 34.27 -4.40 -21.70
CA THR A 106 34.65 -3.00 -21.88
C THR A 106 33.51 -2.05 -21.50
N VAL A 107 32.43 -2.04 -22.28
CA VAL A 107 31.27 -1.15 -22.12
C VAL A 107 30.36 -1.60 -20.99
N PHE A 108 30.12 -2.91 -20.86
CA PHE A 108 29.16 -3.44 -19.88
C PHE A 108 29.76 -3.72 -18.51
N ARG A 109 31.08 -3.63 -18.35
CA ARG A 109 31.83 -3.98 -17.12
C ARG A 109 31.22 -3.44 -15.83
N ALA A 110 30.78 -2.18 -15.82
CA ALA A 110 30.25 -1.52 -14.63
C ALA A 110 28.86 -2.04 -14.20
N ASN A 111 28.03 -2.48 -15.15
CA ASN A 111 26.61 -2.75 -14.92
C ASN A 111 26.16 -4.17 -15.26
N ILE A 112 27.04 -5.03 -15.81
CA ILE A 112 26.66 -6.38 -16.27
C ILE A 112 26.12 -7.28 -15.15
N GLY A 113 26.50 -7.03 -13.89
CA GLY A 113 25.98 -7.76 -12.73
C GLY A 113 24.52 -7.45 -12.40
N ARG A 114 23.91 -6.42 -12.99
CA ARG A 114 22.49 -6.10 -12.77
C ARG A 114 21.59 -6.97 -13.65
N MET A 115 20.56 -7.57 -13.07
CA MET A 115 19.63 -8.44 -13.81
C MET A 115 18.98 -7.77 -15.03
N GLY A 116 18.73 -6.46 -14.99
CA GLY A 116 18.21 -5.73 -16.16
C GLY A 116 19.16 -5.73 -17.37
N TYR A 117 20.48 -5.72 -17.16
CA TYR A 117 21.45 -5.87 -18.25
C TYR A 117 21.53 -7.32 -18.75
N ILE A 118 21.40 -8.29 -17.84
CA ILE A 118 21.31 -9.71 -18.20
C ILE A 118 20.07 -9.98 -19.06
N ASP A 119 18.92 -9.39 -18.74
CA ASP A 119 17.71 -9.48 -19.56
C ASP A 119 17.88 -8.90 -20.96
N GLN A 120 18.57 -7.76 -21.06
CA GLN A 120 18.89 -7.13 -22.33
C GLN A 120 19.89 -7.97 -23.14
N MET A 121 20.89 -8.57 -22.48
CA MET A 121 21.85 -9.46 -23.13
C MET A 121 21.17 -10.75 -23.60
N LYS A 122 20.34 -11.37 -22.77
CA LYS A 122 19.51 -12.53 -23.13
C LYS A 122 18.67 -12.25 -24.36
N SER A 123 17.98 -11.10 -24.39
CA SER A 123 17.16 -10.68 -25.55
C SER A 123 18.01 -10.48 -26.81
N MET A 124 19.20 -9.88 -26.67
CA MET A 124 20.15 -9.70 -27.77
C MET A 124 20.67 -11.04 -28.31
N LEU A 125 21.04 -11.98 -27.44
CA LEU A 125 21.49 -13.31 -27.85
C LEU A 125 20.37 -14.11 -28.53
N SER A 126 19.17 -14.14 -27.93
CA SER A 126 17.98 -14.76 -28.56
C SER A 126 17.72 -14.17 -29.95
N GLU A 127 17.88 -12.86 -30.12
CA GLU A 127 17.75 -12.20 -31.42
C GLU A 127 18.84 -12.68 -32.41
N LEU A 128 20.11 -12.70 -32.01
CA LEU A 128 21.21 -13.17 -32.87
C LEU A 128 20.98 -14.62 -33.33
N VAL A 129 20.61 -15.51 -32.41
CA VAL A 129 20.33 -16.92 -32.71
C VAL A 129 19.13 -17.05 -33.65
N GLN A 130 18.01 -16.36 -33.38
CA GLN A 130 16.81 -16.40 -34.24
C GLN A 130 17.06 -15.92 -35.67
N TYR A 131 18.02 -15.01 -35.84
CA TYR A 131 18.43 -14.48 -37.13
C TYR A 131 19.61 -15.25 -37.76
N GLY A 132 20.08 -16.32 -37.12
CA GLY A 132 21.12 -17.21 -37.64
C GLY A 132 22.52 -16.59 -37.64
N VAL A 133 22.79 -15.64 -36.73
CA VAL A 133 24.08 -14.98 -36.60
C VAL A 133 24.95 -15.75 -35.62
N THR A 134 26.08 -16.30 -36.09
CA THR A 134 27.02 -17.06 -35.25
C THR A 134 28.07 -16.14 -34.60
N PRO A 135 28.75 -16.58 -33.52
CA PRO A 135 29.89 -15.85 -32.96
C PRO A 135 30.97 -15.53 -34.01
N GLU A 136 31.20 -16.42 -34.97
CA GLU A 136 32.13 -16.24 -36.08
C GLU A 136 31.71 -15.10 -36.99
N ASP A 137 30.43 -15.05 -37.39
CA ASP A 137 29.88 -13.97 -38.22
C ASP A 137 30.04 -12.61 -37.54
N LEU A 138 29.77 -12.57 -36.24
CA LEU A 138 29.90 -11.35 -35.44
C LEU A 138 31.37 -10.90 -35.36
N ARG A 139 32.31 -11.83 -35.18
CA ARG A 139 33.76 -11.57 -35.18
C ARG A 139 34.23 -10.99 -36.52
N GLU A 140 33.79 -11.57 -37.64
CA GLU A 140 34.12 -11.05 -38.97
C GLU A 140 33.63 -9.61 -39.17
N ILE A 141 32.43 -9.30 -38.69
CA ILE A 141 31.87 -7.95 -38.78
C ILE A 141 32.70 -6.97 -37.95
N ILE A 142 33.05 -7.34 -36.70
CA ILE A 142 33.88 -6.53 -35.80
C ILE A 142 35.26 -6.24 -36.40
N ASP A 143 35.86 -7.22 -37.08
CA ASP A 143 37.17 -7.07 -37.75
C ASP A 143 37.09 -6.12 -38.96
N LYS A 144 35.95 -6.08 -39.66
CA LYS A 144 35.66 -5.13 -40.76
C LYS A 144 35.35 -3.72 -40.25
N MET A 145 35.15 -3.51 -38.94
CA MET A 145 34.92 -2.17 -38.35
C MET A 145 36.24 -1.44 -38.06
N GLN A 146 36.38 -0.19 -38.56
CA GLN A 146 37.54 0.67 -38.27
C GLN A 146 37.60 1.08 -36.78
N GLN A 147 38.80 1.43 -36.29
CA GLN A 147 39.04 1.73 -34.87
C GLN A 147 38.37 3.05 -34.42
N ALA A 148 37.68 2.97 -33.28
CA ALA A 148 36.93 4.02 -32.54
C ALA A 148 35.46 4.25 -32.98
N ASP A 149 34.63 3.22 -32.82
CA ASP A 149 33.17 3.37 -32.81
C ASP A 149 32.61 2.67 -31.56
N GLY A 150 31.75 3.36 -30.80
CA GLY A 150 31.12 2.78 -29.61
C GLY A 150 30.25 1.55 -29.92
N LEU A 151 29.84 1.38 -31.18
CA LEU A 151 29.22 0.14 -31.65
C LEU A 151 30.19 -1.04 -31.64
N LYS A 152 31.47 -0.83 -32.00
CA LYS A 152 32.47 -1.90 -32.01
C LYS A 152 32.68 -2.47 -30.61
N ASP A 153 32.85 -1.60 -29.62
CA ASP A 153 33.08 -2.00 -28.23
C ASP A 153 31.87 -2.76 -27.66
N LYS A 154 30.65 -2.31 -27.97
CA LYS A 154 29.41 -3.03 -27.60
C LYS A 154 29.35 -4.43 -28.21
N LEU A 155 29.62 -4.56 -29.51
CA LEU A 155 29.56 -5.86 -30.20
C LEU A 155 30.67 -6.79 -29.72
N GLN A 156 31.82 -6.23 -29.31
CA GLN A 156 32.91 -7.00 -28.74
C GLN A 156 32.54 -7.60 -27.38
N ASP A 157 31.89 -6.82 -26.51
CA ASP A 157 31.32 -7.36 -25.26
C ASP A 157 30.23 -8.40 -25.51
N VAL A 158 29.34 -8.17 -26.49
CA VAL A 158 28.32 -9.16 -26.91
C VAL A 158 28.99 -10.44 -27.41
N LEU A 159 30.04 -10.35 -28.23
CA LEU A 159 30.78 -11.50 -28.75
C LEU A 159 31.40 -12.33 -27.63
N VAL A 160 32.03 -11.68 -26.64
CA VAL A 160 32.65 -12.37 -25.49
C VAL A 160 31.60 -13.17 -24.72
N LEU A 161 30.46 -12.56 -24.38
CA LEU A 161 29.40 -13.25 -23.66
C LEU A 161 28.69 -14.30 -24.53
N TYR A 162 28.48 -14.03 -25.81
CA TYR A 162 27.85 -14.99 -26.73
C TYR A 162 28.70 -16.24 -26.86
N GLN A 163 30.00 -16.09 -27.10
CA GLN A 163 30.90 -17.23 -27.24
C GLN A 163 31.05 -18.02 -25.94
N THR A 164 31.19 -17.33 -24.81
CA THR A 164 31.26 -18.00 -23.49
C THR A 164 29.96 -18.74 -23.19
N PHE A 165 28.81 -18.19 -23.61
CA PHE A 165 27.51 -18.83 -23.44
C PHE A 165 27.36 -20.08 -24.31
N GLU A 166 27.74 -20.04 -25.58
CA GLU A 166 27.77 -21.21 -26.48
C GLU A 166 28.71 -22.30 -25.96
N ASP A 167 29.91 -21.92 -25.51
CA ASP A 167 30.88 -22.85 -24.95
C ASP A 167 30.34 -23.56 -23.70
N TYR A 168 29.57 -22.85 -22.86
CA TYR A 168 28.93 -23.43 -21.68
C TYR A 168 27.78 -24.38 -22.03
N LEU A 169 26.98 -24.05 -23.04
CA LEU A 169 25.87 -24.90 -23.47
C LEU A 169 26.35 -26.19 -24.14
N SER A 170 27.47 -26.12 -24.86
CA SER A 170 28.05 -27.22 -25.62
C SER A 170 28.21 -28.50 -24.78
N GLY A 171 27.49 -29.56 -25.18
CA GLY A 171 27.54 -30.87 -24.53
C GLY A 171 26.65 -31.05 -23.29
N HIS A 172 25.96 -29.99 -22.83
CA HIS A 172 25.16 -30.03 -21.60
C HIS A 172 23.68 -29.66 -21.77
N TYR A 173 23.37 -28.60 -22.54
CA TYR A 173 22.03 -28.05 -22.67
C TYR A 173 21.70 -27.56 -24.09
N ILE A 174 20.42 -27.42 -24.39
CA ILE A 174 19.89 -26.82 -25.62
C ILE A 174 18.95 -25.69 -25.21
N THR A 175 19.00 -24.52 -25.85
CA THR A 175 17.98 -23.48 -25.63
C THR A 175 16.77 -23.71 -26.53
N ALA A 176 15.64 -23.06 -26.22
CA ALA A 176 14.47 -23.10 -27.10
C ALA A 176 14.79 -22.61 -28.53
N GLU A 177 15.69 -21.64 -28.66
CA GLU A 177 16.11 -21.10 -29.95
C GLU A 177 16.97 -22.10 -30.75
N HIS A 178 17.83 -22.89 -30.11
CA HIS A 178 18.63 -23.94 -30.76
C HIS A 178 17.86 -25.24 -31.02
N LEU A 179 16.64 -25.36 -30.49
CA LEU A 179 15.79 -26.53 -30.71
C LEU A 179 15.56 -26.80 -32.20
N LEU A 180 15.40 -25.74 -32.99
CA LEU A 180 15.14 -25.85 -34.43
C LEU A 180 16.40 -26.23 -35.21
N ASP A 181 17.59 -25.83 -34.75
CA ASP A 181 18.86 -26.26 -35.34
C ASP A 181 19.13 -27.74 -35.03
N ALA A 182 18.87 -28.17 -33.79
CA ALA A 182 18.93 -29.58 -33.44
C ALA A 182 17.92 -30.41 -34.25
N LEU A 183 16.71 -29.88 -34.48
CA LEU A 183 15.72 -30.51 -35.35
C LEU A 183 16.23 -30.61 -36.79
N TYR A 184 16.81 -29.53 -37.33
CA TYR A 184 17.38 -29.49 -38.68
C TYR A 184 18.35 -30.66 -38.95
N ASP A 185 19.21 -30.98 -37.97
CA ASP A 185 20.16 -32.07 -38.08
C ASP A 185 19.50 -33.46 -38.05
N THR A 186 18.37 -33.61 -37.36
CA THR A 186 17.62 -34.88 -37.25
C THR A 186 16.61 -35.15 -38.36
N VAL A 187 16.16 -34.14 -39.11
CA VAL A 187 15.05 -34.28 -40.07
C VAL A 187 15.25 -35.46 -41.02
N GLY A 188 16.48 -35.67 -41.53
CA GLY A 188 16.79 -36.73 -42.49
C GLY A 188 16.80 -38.15 -41.90
N GLU A 189 16.86 -38.27 -40.57
CA GLU A 189 16.90 -39.55 -39.84
C GLU A 189 15.50 -40.07 -39.47
N SER A 190 14.46 -39.22 -39.53
CA SER A 190 13.08 -39.55 -39.14
C SER A 190 12.34 -40.35 -40.21
N ASP A 191 11.76 -41.48 -39.81
CA ASP A 191 10.83 -42.26 -40.63
C ASP A 191 9.42 -41.65 -40.57
N HIS A 192 9.03 -41.01 -39.47
CA HIS A 192 7.73 -40.34 -39.34
C HIS A 192 7.55 -39.16 -40.30
N LEU A 193 8.62 -38.42 -40.62
CA LEU A 193 8.60 -37.32 -41.59
C LEU A 193 8.70 -37.80 -43.04
N ARG A 194 9.28 -38.98 -43.26
CA ARG A 194 9.42 -39.54 -44.60
C ARG A 194 8.03 -39.79 -45.20
N GLN A 195 7.74 -39.15 -46.33
CA GLN A 195 6.41 -39.16 -46.97
C GLN A 195 5.26 -38.49 -46.18
N ALA A 196 5.55 -37.75 -45.11
CA ALA A 196 4.52 -36.99 -44.38
C ALA A 196 4.01 -35.77 -45.17
N VAL A 197 2.81 -35.30 -44.84
CA VAL A 197 2.25 -34.01 -45.30
C VAL A 197 2.34 -33.01 -44.16
N LEU A 198 2.96 -31.86 -44.43
CA LEU A 198 3.02 -30.76 -43.47
C LEU A 198 2.04 -29.65 -43.88
N ALA A 199 1.11 -29.30 -43.00
CA ALA A 199 0.17 -28.21 -43.19
C ALA A 199 0.45 -27.09 -42.20
N PHE A 200 0.50 -25.85 -42.67
CA PHE A 200 0.82 -24.67 -41.86
C PHE A 200 -0.35 -23.67 -41.88
N ASP A 201 -0.87 -23.38 -40.69
CA ASP A 201 -1.97 -22.42 -40.50
C ASP A 201 -1.66 -21.39 -39.42
N GLY A 202 -2.10 -20.13 -39.64
CA GLY A 202 -1.99 -19.05 -38.65
C GLY A 202 -0.64 -18.32 -38.58
N PHE A 203 0.33 -18.64 -39.45
CA PHE A 203 1.62 -17.94 -39.53
C PHE A 203 1.55 -16.67 -40.37
N THR A 204 2.24 -15.62 -39.93
CA THR A 204 2.37 -14.34 -40.64
C THR A 204 3.73 -14.19 -41.34
N GLY A 205 4.70 -15.02 -40.94
CA GLY A 205 6.04 -15.12 -41.48
C GLY A 205 6.83 -16.18 -40.69
N PHE A 206 8.02 -16.49 -41.19
CA PHE A 206 8.97 -17.40 -40.54
C PHE A 206 10.28 -16.68 -40.28
N THR A 207 10.95 -17.00 -39.17
CA THR A 207 12.30 -16.52 -38.88
C THR A 207 13.32 -17.13 -39.85
N PRO A 208 14.52 -16.55 -40.01
CA PRO A 208 15.57 -17.15 -40.83
C PRO A 208 15.89 -18.61 -40.49
N VAL A 209 15.97 -18.95 -39.19
CA VAL A 209 16.18 -20.34 -38.74
C VAL A 209 15.02 -21.25 -39.14
N GLN A 210 13.77 -20.80 -38.96
CA GLN A 210 12.60 -21.54 -39.43
C GLN A 210 12.61 -21.74 -40.95
N MET A 211 13.00 -20.73 -41.74
CA MET A 211 13.12 -20.84 -43.19
C MET A 211 14.19 -21.85 -43.61
N LYS A 212 15.33 -21.89 -42.91
CA LYS A 212 16.38 -22.89 -43.13
C LYS A 212 15.86 -24.30 -42.84
N LEU A 213 15.12 -24.48 -41.74
CA LEU A 213 14.44 -25.73 -41.41
C LEU A 213 13.39 -26.11 -42.46
N MET A 214 12.62 -25.16 -42.99
CA MET A 214 11.66 -25.43 -44.07
C MET A 214 12.35 -25.99 -45.32
N GLY A 215 13.51 -25.45 -45.70
CA GLY A 215 14.33 -26.00 -46.79
C GLY A 215 14.73 -27.45 -46.53
N ARG A 216 15.19 -27.77 -45.32
CA ARG A 216 15.53 -29.15 -44.94
C ARG A 216 14.34 -30.09 -44.93
N LEU A 217 13.18 -29.62 -44.45
CA LEU A 217 11.94 -30.39 -44.47
C LEU A 217 11.51 -30.72 -45.90
N MET A 218 11.65 -29.78 -46.85
CA MET A 218 11.33 -30.02 -48.28
C MET A 218 12.14 -31.17 -48.91
N GLU A 219 13.33 -31.46 -48.42
CA GLU A 219 14.14 -32.59 -48.91
C GLU A 219 13.60 -33.96 -48.46
N THR A 220 12.78 -33.99 -47.41
CA THR A 220 12.35 -35.24 -46.73
C THR A 220 10.84 -35.50 -46.86
N VAL A 221 10.02 -34.45 -46.76
CA VAL A 221 8.56 -34.57 -46.76
C VAL A 221 8.00 -34.65 -48.17
N SER A 222 6.76 -35.13 -48.28
CA SER A 222 6.13 -35.33 -49.59
C SER A 222 5.39 -34.09 -50.09
N GLU A 223 4.70 -33.37 -49.21
CA GLU A 223 3.91 -32.19 -49.54
C GLU A 223 3.96 -31.18 -48.40
N ILE A 224 3.95 -29.90 -48.76
CA ILE A 224 3.81 -28.79 -47.81
C ILE A 224 2.64 -27.92 -48.23
N TRP A 225 1.68 -27.71 -47.34
CA TRP A 225 0.52 -26.86 -47.56
C TRP A 225 0.61 -25.63 -46.65
N LEU A 226 0.58 -24.43 -47.22
CA LEU A 226 0.73 -23.18 -46.46
C LEU A 226 -0.44 -22.24 -46.71
N THR A 227 -1.11 -21.82 -45.64
CA THR A 227 -2.11 -20.76 -45.72
C THR A 227 -1.44 -19.38 -45.75
N VAL A 228 -1.92 -18.50 -46.63
CA VAL A 228 -1.36 -17.16 -46.81
C VAL A 228 -2.49 -16.14 -46.76
N THR A 229 -2.42 -15.21 -45.81
CA THR A 229 -3.40 -14.11 -45.71
C THR A 229 -3.01 -12.99 -46.66
N PHE A 230 -3.69 -12.91 -47.80
CA PHE A 230 -3.34 -11.98 -48.86
C PHE A 230 -4.58 -11.52 -49.63
N ASP A 231 -4.57 -10.27 -50.11
CA ASP A 231 -5.64 -9.73 -50.94
C ASP A 231 -5.41 -10.07 -52.41
N LEU A 232 -6.40 -10.71 -53.03
CA LEU A 232 -6.35 -11.16 -54.43
C LEU A 232 -6.28 -10.01 -55.44
N ARG A 233 -6.59 -8.79 -55.01
CA ARG A 233 -6.49 -7.57 -55.86
C ARG A 233 -5.04 -7.10 -56.02
N GLU A 234 -4.14 -7.59 -55.18
CA GLU A 234 -2.72 -7.29 -55.23
C GLU A 234 -1.96 -8.42 -55.93
N ASN A 235 -0.74 -8.13 -56.39
CA ASN A 235 0.14 -9.16 -56.95
C ASN A 235 0.99 -9.76 -55.82
N LEU A 236 0.89 -11.08 -55.62
CA LEU A 236 1.64 -11.78 -54.58
C LEU A 236 3.15 -11.79 -54.82
N LEU A 237 3.58 -11.64 -56.09
CA LEU A 237 4.97 -11.74 -56.53
C LEU A 237 5.60 -10.38 -56.91
N SER A 238 4.91 -9.25 -56.69
CA SER A 238 5.48 -7.92 -56.99
C SER A 238 6.53 -7.48 -55.97
N GLU A 239 7.17 -6.33 -56.23
CA GLU A 239 8.15 -5.71 -55.31
C GLU A 239 7.57 -5.53 -53.89
N ASN A 240 8.43 -5.71 -52.88
CA ASN A 240 8.04 -5.70 -51.47
C ASN A 240 8.40 -4.36 -50.84
N HIS A 241 7.41 -3.53 -50.54
CA HIS A 241 7.60 -2.34 -49.73
C HIS A 241 7.04 -2.54 -48.31
N VAL A 242 7.82 -2.18 -47.29
CA VAL A 242 7.44 -2.35 -45.87
C VAL A 242 6.12 -1.65 -45.53
N GLU A 243 5.79 -0.56 -46.23
CA GLU A 243 4.60 0.25 -45.96
C GLU A 243 3.29 -0.41 -46.42
N GLU A 244 3.38 -1.49 -47.21
CA GLU A 244 2.23 -2.25 -47.71
C GLU A 244 1.63 -3.17 -46.63
N LEU A 245 0.30 -3.26 -46.62
CA LEU A 245 -0.43 -4.01 -45.59
C LEU A 245 -0.01 -5.50 -45.55
N PHE A 246 0.14 -6.13 -46.70
CA PHE A 246 0.46 -7.56 -46.82
C PHE A 246 1.96 -7.86 -46.99
N TYR A 247 2.83 -6.91 -46.62
CA TYR A 247 4.29 -7.04 -46.71
C TYR A 247 4.80 -8.37 -46.13
N MET A 248 4.34 -8.74 -44.93
CA MET A 248 4.76 -9.97 -44.25
C MET A 248 4.41 -11.24 -45.03
N SER A 249 3.21 -11.28 -45.62
CA SER A 249 2.75 -12.43 -46.40
C SER A 249 3.52 -12.59 -47.70
N ARG A 250 3.85 -11.48 -48.39
CA ARG A 250 4.70 -11.54 -49.60
C ARG A 250 6.11 -12.00 -49.25
N ARG A 251 6.71 -11.48 -48.18
CA ARG A 251 8.04 -11.88 -47.72
C ARG A 251 8.09 -13.38 -47.39
N MET A 252 7.05 -13.91 -46.76
CA MET A 252 6.92 -15.35 -46.47
C MET A 252 6.88 -16.19 -47.74
N VAL A 253 6.04 -15.83 -48.72
CA VAL A 253 5.93 -16.56 -49.99
C VAL A 253 7.22 -16.47 -50.80
N GLN A 254 7.88 -15.32 -50.85
CA GLN A 254 9.16 -15.18 -51.53
C GLN A 254 10.26 -16.05 -50.91
N GLY A 255 10.32 -16.12 -49.57
CA GLY A 255 11.26 -17.00 -48.87
C GLY A 255 10.99 -18.48 -49.17
N MET A 256 9.74 -18.91 -49.08
CA MET A 256 9.33 -20.29 -49.38
C MET A 256 9.60 -20.68 -50.83
N ASN A 257 9.33 -19.78 -51.80
CA ASN A 257 9.63 -20.02 -53.21
C ASN A 257 11.15 -20.15 -53.45
N ARG A 258 11.97 -19.35 -52.77
CA ARG A 258 13.44 -19.46 -52.86
C ARG A 258 13.91 -20.81 -52.35
N SER A 259 13.47 -21.23 -51.16
CA SER A 259 13.83 -22.54 -50.60
C SER A 259 13.36 -23.71 -51.47
N ALA A 260 12.17 -23.61 -52.08
CA ALA A 260 11.68 -24.63 -53.01
C ALA A 260 12.53 -24.70 -54.30
N GLN A 261 12.96 -23.55 -54.83
CA GLN A 261 13.86 -23.50 -55.98
C GLN A 261 15.24 -24.08 -55.68
N GLU A 262 15.82 -23.78 -54.52
CA GLU A 262 17.12 -24.28 -54.08
C GLU A 262 17.14 -25.81 -53.88
N THR A 263 16.03 -26.38 -53.40
CA THR A 263 15.87 -27.82 -53.13
C THR A 263 15.30 -28.62 -54.30
N GLY A 264 14.82 -27.95 -55.36
CA GLY A 264 14.14 -28.59 -56.49
C GLY A 264 12.73 -29.09 -56.15
N PHE A 265 12.11 -28.59 -55.08
CA PHE A 265 10.76 -28.93 -54.66
C PHE A 265 9.73 -28.25 -55.58
N GLU A 266 8.80 -29.01 -56.17
CA GLU A 266 7.85 -28.45 -57.14
C GLU A 266 6.90 -27.46 -56.46
N ILE A 267 6.66 -26.32 -57.11
CA ILE A 267 5.66 -25.35 -56.63
C ILE A 267 4.36 -25.64 -57.36
N GLY A 268 3.37 -26.16 -56.63
CA GLY A 268 2.04 -26.45 -57.15
C GLY A 268 1.22 -25.19 -57.39
N GLU A 269 0.12 -25.31 -58.14
CA GLU A 269 -0.77 -24.18 -58.37
C GLU A 269 -1.43 -23.70 -57.06
N PRO A 270 -1.41 -22.38 -56.77
CA PRO A 270 -2.03 -21.83 -55.58
C PRO A 270 -3.56 -21.98 -55.63
N VAL A 271 -4.15 -22.40 -54.50
CA VAL A 271 -5.59 -22.45 -54.31
C VAL A 271 -6.08 -21.09 -53.83
N TRP A 272 -6.78 -20.38 -54.72
CA TRP A 272 -7.34 -19.08 -54.43
C TRP A 272 -8.72 -19.18 -53.76
N ARG A 273 -8.85 -18.61 -52.56
CA ARG A 273 -10.12 -18.50 -51.84
C ARG A 273 -10.74 -17.12 -52.09
N ASN A 274 -11.48 -16.99 -53.18
CA ASN A 274 -12.20 -15.77 -53.57
C ASN A 274 -13.70 -16.02 -53.81
N ARG A 275 -14.37 -16.67 -52.86
CA ARG A 275 -15.82 -16.90 -52.96
C ARG A 275 -16.54 -15.95 -52.02
N PRO A 276 -17.09 -14.81 -52.49
CA PRO A 276 -17.75 -13.84 -51.64
C PRO A 276 -18.94 -14.42 -50.86
N GLU A 277 -19.61 -15.44 -51.42
CA GLU A 277 -20.70 -16.20 -50.79
C GLU A 277 -20.25 -17.22 -49.73
N GLN A 278 -18.94 -17.42 -49.54
CA GLN A 278 -18.37 -18.34 -48.53
C GLN A 278 -17.45 -17.59 -47.56
N THR A 279 -17.63 -16.27 -47.43
CA THR A 279 -16.85 -15.45 -46.50
C THR A 279 -17.53 -15.37 -45.14
N ARG A 280 -16.74 -15.17 -44.08
CA ARG A 280 -17.24 -14.92 -42.73
C ARG A 280 -18.22 -13.75 -42.64
N PHE A 281 -18.11 -12.79 -43.56
CA PHE A 281 -18.89 -11.55 -43.58
C PHE A 281 -20.11 -11.62 -44.51
N GLN A 282 -20.53 -12.81 -44.94
CA GLN A 282 -21.63 -12.98 -45.90
C GLN A 282 -22.91 -12.24 -45.46
N GLU A 283 -23.23 -12.29 -44.17
CA GLU A 283 -24.41 -11.66 -43.57
C GLU A 283 -24.15 -10.22 -43.08
N ASN A 284 -22.91 -9.71 -43.18
CA ASN A 284 -22.53 -8.38 -42.69
C ASN A 284 -21.76 -7.54 -43.73
N PRO A 285 -22.47 -6.73 -44.55
CA PRO A 285 -21.86 -5.87 -45.56
C PRO A 285 -20.90 -4.82 -44.99
N ALA A 286 -21.15 -4.30 -43.77
CA ALA A 286 -20.32 -3.27 -43.15
C ALA A 286 -18.94 -3.82 -42.76
N LEU A 287 -18.89 -4.99 -42.11
CA LEU A 287 -17.62 -5.65 -41.77
C LEU A 287 -16.90 -6.18 -43.01
N ARG A 288 -17.63 -6.62 -44.03
CA ARG A 288 -17.04 -6.95 -45.33
C ARG A 288 -16.35 -5.73 -45.95
N PHE A 289 -17.01 -4.58 -45.91
CA PHE A 289 -16.43 -3.33 -46.39
C PHE A 289 -15.18 -2.94 -45.58
N LEU A 290 -15.18 -3.13 -44.26
CA LEU A 290 -13.99 -2.91 -43.42
C LEU A 290 -12.81 -3.72 -43.93
N GLU A 291 -12.99 -5.04 -44.09
CA GLU A 291 -11.93 -5.94 -44.55
C GLU A 291 -11.39 -5.49 -45.92
N HIS A 292 -12.25 -5.06 -46.84
CA HIS A 292 -11.85 -4.67 -48.18
C HIS A 292 -11.14 -3.31 -48.27
N ASN A 293 -11.23 -2.46 -47.24
CA ASN A 293 -10.77 -1.06 -47.32
C ASN A 293 -9.83 -0.62 -46.20
N LEU A 294 -9.81 -1.30 -45.05
CA LEU A 294 -8.96 -0.95 -43.92
C LEU A 294 -7.48 -0.86 -44.35
N PHE A 295 -6.84 0.27 -44.04
CA PHE A 295 -5.45 0.60 -44.35
C PHE A 295 -5.04 0.69 -45.83
N ARG A 296 -5.98 0.78 -46.78
CA ARG A 296 -5.70 0.93 -48.23
C ARG A 296 -5.71 2.41 -48.68
N LYS A 297 -4.98 2.73 -49.77
CA LYS A 297 -4.68 4.11 -50.22
C LYS A 297 -5.83 4.85 -50.92
N GLN A 298 -6.86 4.15 -51.41
CA GLN A 298 -8.01 4.76 -52.10
C GLN A 298 -9.30 4.09 -51.63
N VAL A 299 -10.07 4.80 -50.80
CA VAL A 299 -11.32 4.26 -50.24
C VAL A 299 -12.45 5.23 -50.49
N GLN A 300 -13.54 4.75 -51.09
CA GLN A 300 -14.81 5.45 -51.04
C GLN A 300 -15.52 5.09 -49.75
N PRO A 301 -16.09 6.07 -49.00
CA PRO A 301 -16.75 5.79 -47.73
C PRO A 301 -17.92 4.81 -47.88
N PHE A 302 -18.22 4.07 -46.81
CA PHE A 302 -19.36 3.16 -46.80
C PHE A 302 -20.68 3.95 -46.77
N ALA A 303 -21.59 3.65 -47.70
CA ALA A 303 -22.86 4.35 -47.87
C ALA A 303 -24.06 3.65 -47.18
N GLY A 304 -23.85 2.47 -46.60
CA GLY A 304 -24.90 1.69 -45.92
C GLY A 304 -25.03 1.99 -44.43
N ASP A 305 -26.00 1.35 -43.78
CA ASP A 305 -26.18 1.40 -42.32
C ASP A 305 -25.10 0.55 -41.61
N VAL A 306 -24.59 1.08 -40.50
CA VAL A 306 -23.47 0.54 -39.72
C VAL A 306 -23.88 0.28 -38.27
N SER A 307 -25.05 0.77 -37.85
CA SER A 307 -25.47 0.89 -36.45
C SER A 307 -25.36 -0.42 -35.64
N ASP A 308 -25.69 -1.56 -36.24
CA ASP A 308 -25.65 -2.87 -35.57
C ASP A 308 -24.30 -3.61 -35.73
N SER A 309 -23.38 -3.08 -36.55
CA SER A 309 -22.16 -3.80 -36.97
C SER A 309 -20.87 -3.18 -36.44
N VAL A 310 -20.78 -1.85 -36.36
CA VAL A 310 -19.59 -1.14 -35.84
C VAL A 310 -20.02 -0.02 -34.92
N SER A 311 -19.41 0.07 -33.74
CA SER A 311 -19.69 1.15 -32.77
C SER A 311 -18.42 1.72 -32.16
N ILE A 312 -18.40 3.03 -31.86
CA ILE A 312 -17.32 3.69 -31.12
C ILE A 312 -17.89 4.29 -29.82
N LYS A 313 -17.34 3.91 -28.68
CA LYS A 313 -17.69 4.45 -27.36
C LYS A 313 -16.54 5.27 -26.77
N VAL A 314 -16.88 6.41 -26.19
CA VAL A 314 -15.95 7.28 -25.45
C VAL A 314 -16.26 7.16 -23.97
N CYS A 315 -15.30 6.68 -23.19
CA CYS A 315 -15.44 6.49 -21.75
C CYS A 315 -14.53 7.45 -20.99
N SER A 316 -14.82 7.70 -19.71
CA SER A 316 -13.97 8.52 -18.85
C SER A 316 -12.64 7.83 -18.58
N ASN A 317 -12.66 6.55 -18.20
CA ASN A 317 -11.47 5.80 -17.77
C ASN A 317 -11.52 4.32 -18.21
N PRO A 318 -10.40 3.57 -18.14
CA PRO A 318 -10.34 2.16 -18.56
C PRO A 318 -11.28 1.22 -17.80
N ARG A 319 -11.60 1.52 -16.53
CA ARG A 319 -12.57 0.73 -15.76
C ARG A 319 -13.97 0.87 -16.35
N GLU A 320 -14.37 2.08 -16.70
CA GLU A 320 -15.66 2.35 -17.35
C GLU A 320 -15.75 1.70 -18.74
N GLU A 321 -14.66 1.69 -19.53
CA GLU A 321 -14.63 0.95 -20.81
C GLU A 321 -14.98 -0.53 -20.63
N LEU A 322 -14.40 -1.18 -19.62
CA LEU A 322 -14.64 -2.58 -19.33
C LEU A 322 -16.06 -2.83 -18.79
N GLU A 323 -16.57 -1.94 -17.93
CA GLU A 323 -17.96 -1.99 -17.45
C GLU A 323 -18.95 -1.85 -18.61
N GLN A 324 -18.66 -0.98 -19.59
CA GLN A 324 -19.47 -0.80 -20.80
C GLN A 324 -19.43 -1.99 -21.74
N ALA A 325 -18.28 -2.65 -21.87
CA ALA A 325 -18.17 -3.91 -22.61
C ALA A 325 -18.97 -5.02 -21.92
N ALA A 326 -18.83 -5.18 -20.59
CA ALA A 326 -19.59 -6.15 -19.81
C ALA A 326 -21.11 -5.93 -19.92
N ALA A 327 -21.55 -4.67 -19.81
CA ALA A 327 -22.95 -4.30 -19.96
C ALA A 327 -23.49 -4.64 -21.35
N ALA A 328 -22.73 -4.32 -22.41
CA ALA A 328 -23.11 -4.62 -23.79
C ALA A 328 -23.20 -6.13 -24.04
N ILE A 329 -22.25 -6.92 -23.53
CA ILE A 329 -22.26 -8.39 -23.65
C ILE A 329 -23.53 -8.97 -23.02
N LEU A 330 -23.87 -8.58 -21.78
CA LEU A 330 -25.09 -9.09 -21.14
C LEU A 330 -26.35 -8.68 -21.89
N LYS A 331 -26.42 -7.43 -22.36
CA LYS A 331 -27.57 -6.95 -23.13
C LYS A 331 -27.77 -7.79 -24.40
N MET A 332 -26.70 -8.03 -25.16
CA MET A 332 -26.75 -8.87 -26.36
C MET A 332 -27.16 -10.31 -26.05
N LEU A 333 -26.68 -10.88 -24.93
CA LEU A 333 -27.08 -12.22 -24.48
C LEU A 333 -28.56 -12.30 -24.05
N GLN A 334 -29.12 -11.22 -23.51
CA GLN A 334 -30.54 -11.15 -23.14
C GLN A 334 -31.45 -10.97 -24.37
N GLU A 335 -30.96 -10.29 -25.41
CA GLU A 335 -31.70 -10.01 -26.64
C GLU A 335 -31.65 -11.18 -27.64
N ASP A 336 -30.56 -11.96 -27.69
CA ASP A 336 -30.37 -13.12 -28.57
C ASP A 336 -30.01 -14.40 -27.80
N GLU A 337 -30.98 -15.31 -27.64
CA GLU A 337 -30.81 -16.60 -26.95
C GLU A 337 -29.79 -17.55 -27.63
N GLN A 338 -29.42 -17.30 -28.90
CA GLN A 338 -28.44 -18.10 -29.63
C GLN A 338 -27.00 -17.69 -29.33
N LEU A 339 -26.78 -16.53 -28.71
CA LEU A 339 -25.45 -16.09 -28.30
C LEU A 339 -25.02 -16.84 -27.03
N ARG A 340 -23.71 -17.07 -26.95
CA ARG A 340 -23.01 -17.71 -25.82
C ARG A 340 -21.79 -16.87 -25.45
N TYR A 341 -21.27 -17.02 -24.24
CA TYR A 341 -20.10 -16.23 -23.78
C TYR A 341 -18.88 -16.41 -24.70
N ARG A 342 -18.66 -17.62 -25.21
CA ARG A 342 -17.61 -17.94 -26.19
C ARG A 342 -17.71 -17.19 -27.53
N ASP A 343 -18.88 -16.61 -27.84
CA ASP A 343 -19.08 -15.84 -29.07
C ASP A 343 -18.51 -14.41 -28.94
N PHE A 344 -18.09 -14.00 -27.74
CA PHE A 344 -17.56 -12.68 -27.43
C PHE A 344 -16.05 -12.75 -27.11
N ALA A 345 -15.32 -11.74 -27.58
CA ALA A 345 -13.94 -11.50 -27.17
C ALA A 345 -13.72 -10.03 -26.81
N VAL A 346 -12.89 -9.79 -25.80
CA VAL A 346 -12.42 -8.49 -25.37
C VAL A 346 -10.92 -8.44 -25.61
N VAL A 347 -10.47 -7.53 -26.47
CA VAL A 347 -9.06 -7.39 -26.85
C VAL A 347 -8.57 -5.99 -26.52
N SER A 348 -7.32 -5.89 -26.07
CA SER A 348 -6.65 -4.63 -25.81
C SER A 348 -5.17 -4.73 -26.20
N ALA A 349 -4.55 -3.59 -26.52
CA ALA A 349 -3.10 -3.49 -26.70
C ALA A 349 -2.34 -3.57 -25.35
N ASP A 350 -3.02 -3.30 -24.24
CA ASP A 350 -2.49 -3.46 -22.88
C ASP A 350 -3.52 -4.18 -22.00
N VAL A 351 -3.55 -5.50 -22.12
CA VAL A 351 -4.43 -6.37 -21.32
C VAL A 351 -4.17 -6.23 -19.82
N THR A 352 -2.92 -6.00 -19.43
CA THR A 352 -2.49 -5.90 -18.02
C THR A 352 -3.30 -4.85 -17.27
N ARG A 353 -3.52 -3.69 -17.92
CA ARG A 353 -4.30 -2.59 -17.36
C ARG A 353 -5.76 -2.96 -17.11
N TYR A 354 -6.35 -3.78 -17.99
CA TYR A 354 -7.75 -4.19 -17.88
C TYR A 354 -7.96 -5.39 -16.96
N GLU A 355 -6.98 -6.29 -16.88
CA GLU A 355 -7.01 -7.47 -16.00
C GLU A 355 -7.22 -7.10 -14.52
N LEU A 356 -6.60 -5.99 -14.07
CA LEU A 356 -6.77 -5.45 -12.72
C LEU A 356 -8.23 -5.11 -12.37
N TYR A 357 -9.05 -4.80 -13.38
CA TYR A 357 -10.47 -4.49 -13.22
C TYR A 357 -11.39 -5.67 -13.57
N ALA A 358 -10.92 -6.60 -14.41
CA ALA A 358 -11.72 -7.68 -14.98
C ALA A 358 -12.39 -8.57 -13.92
N GLU A 359 -11.66 -8.99 -12.89
CA GLU A 359 -12.21 -9.85 -11.84
C GLU A 359 -13.40 -9.18 -11.13
N ARG A 360 -13.25 -7.90 -10.78
CA ARG A 360 -14.32 -7.14 -10.10
C ARG A 360 -15.48 -6.83 -11.03
N VAL A 361 -15.20 -6.41 -12.27
CA VAL A 361 -16.24 -6.03 -13.24
C VAL A 361 -16.99 -7.26 -13.72
N PHE A 362 -16.31 -8.25 -14.30
CA PHE A 362 -16.99 -9.46 -14.77
C PHE A 362 -17.63 -10.26 -13.64
N GLY A 363 -17.01 -10.32 -12.45
CA GLY A 363 -17.63 -10.93 -11.27
C GLY A 363 -18.94 -10.23 -10.85
N ARG A 364 -18.99 -8.90 -10.91
CA ARG A 364 -20.22 -8.12 -10.63
C ARG A 364 -21.32 -8.33 -11.66
N TYR A 365 -20.94 -8.49 -12.92
CA TYR A 365 -21.87 -8.77 -14.03
C TYR A 365 -22.18 -10.26 -14.20
N GLY A 366 -21.51 -11.16 -13.46
CA GLY A 366 -21.69 -12.61 -13.57
C GLY A 366 -21.18 -13.21 -14.89
N ILE A 367 -20.21 -12.57 -15.53
CA ILE A 367 -19.65 -13.00 -16.81
C ILE A 367 -18.46 -13.94 -16.56
N PRO A 368 -18.50 -15.21 -16.99
CA PRO A 368 -17.31 -16.06 -16.96
C PRO A 368 -16.33 -15.59 -18.04
N TYR A 369 -15.06 -15.41 -17.66
CA TYR A 369 -14.02 -14.96 -18.59
C TYR A 369 -12.76 -15.81 -18.46
N PHE A 370 -11.94 -15.81 -19.51
CA PHE A 370 -10.61 -16.41 -19.53
C PHE A 370 -9.60 -15.38 -20.03
N THR A 371 -8.52 -15.21 -19.29
CA THR A 371 -7.39 -14.36 -19.71
C THR A 371 -6.30 -15.23 -20.32
N ASP A 372 -5.84 -14.88 -21.52
CA ASP A 372 -4.75 -15.56 -22.24
C ASP A 372 -3.35 -15.22 -21.65
N ARG A 373 -3.27 -15.11 -20.32
CA ARG A 373 -2.04 -14.79 -19.58
C ARG A 373 -1.84 -15.74 -18.42
N LYS A 374 -0.57 -16.02 -18.16
CA LYS A 374 -0.13 -16.73 -16.97
C LYS A 374 -0.15 -15.75 -15.79
N ARG A 375 -0.70 -16.15 -14.64
CA ARG A 375 -0.72 -15.28 -13.46
C ARG A 375 0.67 -15.21 -12.82
N SER A 376 0.99 -14.02 -12.29
CA SER A 376 2.20 -13.81 -11.51
C SER A 376 2.03 -14.44 -10.13
N ALA A 377 2.98 -15.28 -9.74
CA ALA A 377 3.06 -15.88 -8.42
C ALA A 377 3.69 -14.94 -7.37
N VAL A 378 4.15 -13.75 -7.76
CA VAL A 378 4.99 -12.87 -6.91
C VAL A 378 4.32 -12.53 -5.58
N TYR A 379 3.00 -12.34 -5.57
CA TYR A 379 2.23 -11.96 -4.37
C TYR A 379 1.66 -13.17 -3.59
N HIS A 380 2.06 -14.39 -3.93
CA HIS A 380 1.57 -15.58 -3.25
C HIS A 380 2.17 -15.67 -1.82
N PRO A 381 1.45 -16.19 -0.81
CA PRO A 381 1.99 -16.30 0.55
C PRO A 381 3.33 -17.04 0.65
N LEU A 382 3.55 -18.07 -0.17
CA LEU A 382 4.81 -18.81 -0.23
C LEU A 382 5.97 -17.95 -0.73
N THR A 383 5.77 -17.20 -1.82
CA THR A 383 6.84 -16.34 -2.37
C THR A 383 7.15 -15.22 -1.40
N GLU A 384 6.13 -14.67 -0.76
CA GLU A 384 6.29 -13.64 0.26
C GLU A 384 7.00 -14.16 1.52
N LEU A 385 6.74 -15.41 1.94
CA LEU A 385 7.43 -16.04 3.06
C LEU A 385 8.94 -16.11 2.81
N VAL A 386 9.34 -16.59 1.63
CA VAL A 386 10.76 -16.72 1.29
C VAL A 386 11.43 -15.35 1.17
N ARG A 387 10.76 -14.37 0.54
CA ARG A 387 11.27 -13.00 0.48
C ARG A 387 11.43 -12.38 1.87
N ALA A 388 10.45 -12.55 2.74
CA ALA A 388 10.52 -12.04 4.10
C ALA A 388 11.62 -12.74 4.93
N LEU A 389 11.84 -14.06 4.75
CA LEU A 389 12.96 -14.77 5.38
C LEU A 389 14.31 -14.19 4.99
N LEU A 390 14.52 -13.92 3.69
CA LEU A 390 15.75 -13.31 3.19
C LEU A 390 15.91 -11.86 3.68
N GLU A 391 14.83 -11.08 3.66
CA GLU A 391 14.82 -9.69 4.14
C GLU A 391 15.10 -9.59 5.65
N VAL A 392 14.69 -10.58 6.46
CA VAL A 392 15.05 -10.66 7.89
C VAL A 392 16.56 -10.74 8.07
N VAL A 393 17.26 -11.49 7.22
CA VAL A 393 18.72 -11.58 7.25
C VAL A 393 19.37 -10.31 6.72
N GLU A 394 18.89 -9.79 5.59
CA GLU A 394 19.41 -8.57 4.95
C GLU A 394 19.28 -7.32 5.85
N THR A 395 18.16 -7.18 6.54
CA THR A 395 17.85 -6.00 7.38
C THR A 395 18.22 -6.16 8.85
N ASP A 396 18.97 -7.22 9.20
CA ASP A 396 19.36 -7.55 10.58
C ASP A 396 18.15 -7.54 11.55
N TYR A 397 17.14 -8.37 11.25
CA TYR A 397 15.94 -8.53 12.07
C TYR A 397 15.23 -7.19 12.35
N SER A 398 15.04 -6.40 11.30
CA SER A 398 14.17 -5.22 11.38
C SER A 398 12.74 -5.65 11.77
N ARG A 399 12.01 -4.73 12.41
CA ARG A 399 10.61 -5.00 12.78
C ARG A 399 9.80 -5.40 11.55
N ASP A 400 9.91 -4.61 10.49
CA ASP A 400 9.02 -4.74 9.34
C ASP A 400 9.25 -6.06 8.60
N SER A 401 10.50 -6.55 8.50
CA SER A 401 10.80 -7.85 7.89
C SER A 401 10.26 -9.03 8.72
N ILE A 402 10.39 -8.99 10.05
CA ILE A 402 9.83 -10.02 10.95
C ILE A 402 8.30 -10.06 10.86
N PHE A 403 7.62 -8.91 10.88
CA PHE A 403 6.16 -8.91 10.80
C PHE A 403 5.66 -9.23 9.40
N ARG A 404 6.39 -8.84 8.35
CA ARG A 404 6.12 -9.30 6.99
C ARG A 404 6.15 -10.83 6.90
N LEU A 405 7.15 -11.48 7.52
CA LEU A 405 7.24 -12.94 7.64
C LEU A 405 6.02 -13.54 8.37
N LEU A 406 5.63 -12.97 9.51
CA LEU A 406 4.51 -13.46 10.31
C LEU A 406 3.15 -13.26 9.62
N HIS A 407 2.97 -12.15 8.88
CA HIS A 407 1.73 -11.81 8.16
C HIS A 407 1.47 -12.66 6.93
N THR A 408 2.44 -13.46 6.47
CA THR A 408 2.21 -14.45 5.39
C THR A 408 1.17 -15.50 5.76
N GLY A 409 0.90 -15.70 7.06
CA GLY A 409 -0.05 -16.71 7.55
C GLY A 409 0.49 -18.14 7.50
N LEU A 410 1.71 -18.36 7.00
CA LEU A 410 2.33 -19.68 6.89
C LEU A 410 3.15 -20.08 8.13
N THR A 411 3.34 -19.18 9.10
CA THR A 411 4.00 -19.48 10.39
C THR A 411 3.02 -20.13 11.38
N ASP A 412 3.53 -20.96 12.30
CA ASP A 412 2.72 -21.66 13.32
C ASP A 412 2.38 -20.79 14.54
N LEU A 413 2.70 -19.49 14.51
CA LEU A 413 2.41 -18.57 15.60
C LEU A 413 0.94 -18.13 15.58
N PRO A 414 0.16 -18.21 16.69
CA PRO A 414 -1.20 -17.70 16.74
C PRO A 414 -1.31 -16.19 16.49
N GLU A 415 -2.44 -15.73 15.95
CA GLU A 415 -2.67 -14.30 15.64
C GLU A 415 -2.60 -13.40 16.89
N GLU A 416 -3.20 -13.82 18.00
CA GLU A 416 -3.15 -13.07 19.27
C GLU A 416 -1.70 -12.90 19.78
N ASP A 417 -0.87 -13.95 19.66
CA ASP A 417 0.54 -13.91 20.07
C ASP A 417 1.37 -13.04 19.13
N ARG A 418 1.06 -13.02 17.83
CA ARG A 418 1.69 -12.12 16.85
C ARG A 418 1.39 -10.66 17.18
N ASP A 419 0.13 -10.33 17.46
CA ASP A 419 -0.29 -8.97 17.79
C ASP A 419 0.32 -8.49 19.11
N LEU A 420 0.37 -9.37 20.12
CA LEU A 420 1.03 -9.08 21.39
C LEU A 420 2.53 -8.82 21.19
N LEU A 421 3.19 -9.65 20.37
CA LEU A 421 4.59 -9.50 20.01
C LEU A 421 4.85 -8.20 19.25
N ASP A 422 3.98 -7.82 18.30
CA ASP A 422 4.10 -6.57 17.54
C ASP A 422 4.03 -5.35 18.45
N ASN A 423 3.05 -5.34 19.35
CA ASN A 423 2.91 -4.28 20.35
C ASN A 423 4.16 -4.20 21.23
N TYR A 424 4.68 -5.34 21.68
CA TYR A 424 5.88 -5.41 22.51
C TYR A 424 7.14 -4.92 21.80
N VAL A 425 7.43 -5.43 20.59
CA VAL A 425 8.59 -5.08 19.78
C VAL A 425 8.60 -3.58 19.46
N THR A 426 7.42 -3.01 19.20
CA THR A 426 7.25 -1.58 18.92
C THR A 426 7.44 -0.72 20.16
N ALA A 427 6.87 -1.13 21.30
CA ALA A 427 7.02 -0.44 22.57
C ALA A 427 8.48 -0.44 23.07
N ARG A 428 9.24 -1.50 22.76
CA ARG A 428 10.62 -1.69 23.23
C ARG A 428 11.69 -1.40 22.18
N GLY A 429 11.31 -1.17 20.93
CA GLY A 429 12.25 -0.87 19.84
C GLY A 429 13.22 -2.03 19.59
N ILE A 430 12.73 -3.26 19.65
CA ILE A 430 13.56 -4.46 19.46
C ILE A 430 13.91 -4.59 17.98
N ARG A 431 15.21 -4.56 17.69
CA ARG A 431 15.82 -4.67 16.36
C ARG A 431 17.20 -5.29 16.51
N GLY A 432 17.69 -5.92 15.45
CA GLY A 432 18.99 -6.57 15.45
C GLY A 432 18.91 -8.01 15.93
N HIS A 433 19.63 -8.90 15.26
CA HIS A 433 19.76 -10.32 15.59
C HIS A 433 20.08 -10.55 17.07
N ARG A 434 21.00 -9.75 17.62
CA ARG A 434 21.40 -9.81 19.03
C ARG A 434 20.22 -9.64 19.98
N ARG A 435 19.37 -8.63 19.79
CA ARG A 435 18.24 -8.35 20.71
C ARG A 435 17.14 -9.39 20.60
N TRP A 436 16.93 -9.96 19.43
CA TRP A 436 16.00 -11.06 19.23
C TRP A 436 16.49 -12.37 19.89
N ASN A 437 17.81 -12.57 19.95
CA ASN A 437 18.42 -13.71 20.63
C ASN A 437 18.55 -13.56 22.16
N GLU A 438 18.43 -12.35 22.69
CA GLU A 438 18.35 -12.10 24.14
C GLU A 438 16.93 -12.32 24.71
N MET A 439 16.84 -12.88 25.92
CA MET A 439 15.56 -13.11 26.60
C MET A 439 14.90 -11.77 26.97
N PHE A 440 13.60 -11.65 26.68
CA PHE A 440 12.80 -10.48 27.06
C PHE A 440 12.54 -10.49 28.57
N ARG A 441 12.94 -9.43 29.27
CA ARG A 441 12.89 -9.33 30.75
C ARG A 441 11.91 -8.30 31.28
N VAL A 442 11.45 -7.37 30.46
CA VAL A 442 10.71 -6.19 30.90
C VAL A 442 9.32 -6.20 30.30
N ALA A 443 8.27 -6.41 31.09
CA ALA A 443 6.88 -6.41 30.60
C ALA A 443 6.49 -5.05 30.00
N MET A 444 5.48 -5.01 29.13
CA MET A 444 4.96 -3.74 28.58
C MET A 444 4.51 -2.81 29.72
N ARG A 445 4.68 -1.49 29.52
CA ARG A 445 4.04 -0.55 30.43
C ARG A 445 2.53 -0.68 30.17
N ARG A 446 1.75 -0.70 31.24
CA ARG A 446 0.31 -0.48 31.13
C ARG A 446 0.03 0.94 31.55
N ASN A 447 -1.01 1.53 30.97
CA ASN A 447 -1.55 2.79 31.43
C ASN A 447 -1.70 2.75 32.96
N ARG A 448 -0.87 3.52 33.69
CA ARG A 448 -0.89 3.61 35.16
C ARG A 448 -2.27 3.95 35.71
N ARG A 449 -3.14 4.52 34.87
CA ARG A 449 -4.54 4.86 35.13
C ARG A 449 -5.49 3.65 35.19
N ILE A 450 -5.01 2.44 34.90
CA ILE A 450 -5.74 1.17 34.89
C ILE A 450 -5.23 0.26 36.05
N GLN A 451 -4.84 0.81 37.19
CA GLN A 451 -4.65 -0.03 38.38
C GLN A 451 -6.02 -0.31 39.01
N THR A 452 -6.59 -1.47 38.65
CA THR A 452 -7.83 -1.99 39.23
C THR A 452 -7.66 -3.38 39.84
N LEU A 453 -6.51 -4.02 39.62
CA LEU A 453 -6.21 -5.36 40.11
C LEU A 453 -5.27 -5.29 41.34
N PRO A 454 -5.36 -6.26 42.27
CA PRO A 454 -4.38 -6.41 43.34
C PRO A 454 -2.97 -6.62 42.78
N GLU A 455 -1.95 -6.06 43.44
CA GLU A 455 -0.55 -6.05 43.00
C GLU A 455 -0.01 -7.44 42.61
N LYS A 456 -0.36 -8.47 43.41
CA LYS A 456 0.04 -9.88 43.15
C LYS A 456 -0.53 -10.46 41.86
N GLU A 457 -1.75 -10.09 41.50
CA GLU A 457 -2.43 -10.60 40.30
C GLU A 457 -1.89 -9.91 39.04
N GLU A 458 -1.53 -8.62 39.17
CA GLU A 458 -0.84 -7.87 38.13
C GLU A 458 0.57 -8.42 37.85
N GLU A 459 1.34 -8.76 38.90
CA GLU A 459 2.66 -9.39 38.76
C GLU A 459 2.59 -10.75 38.07
N ARG A 460 1.64 -11.60 38.49
CA ARG A 460 1.44 -12.92 37.87
C ARG A 460 1.12 -12.80 36.39
N ARG A 461 0.22 -11.89 36.02
CA ARG A 461 -0.16 -11.67 34.63
C ARG A 461 1.00 -11.13 33.78
N LYS A 462 1.81 -10.22 34.31
CA LYS A 462 3.03 -9.74 33.63
C LYS A 462 4.01 -10.87 33.35
N ALA A 463 4.14 -11.82 34.28
CA ALA A 463 4.98 -13.00 34.08
C ALA A 463 4.43 -13.93 32.99
N GLU A 464 3.10 -14.17 32.97
CA GLU A 464 2.43 -14.97 31.93
C GLU A 464 2.59 -14.32 30.54
N GLU A 465 2.40 -13.01 30.42
CA GLU A 465 2.61 -12.26 29.17
C GLU A 465 4.07 -12.34 28.67
N LEU A 466 5.04 -12.17 29.57
CA LEU A 466 6.47 -12.30 29.22
C LEU A 466 6.86 -13.73 28.82
N LEU A 467 6.23 -14.75 29.40
CA LEU A 467 6.45 -16.15 29.01
C LEU A 467 5.96 -16.38 27.59
N ALA A 468 4.75 -15.93 27.25
CA ALA A 468 4.20 -16.02 25.89
C ALA A 468 5.10 -15.29 24.88
N LEU A 469 5.48 -14.05 25.16
CA LEU A 469 6.39 -13.26 24.30
C LEU A 469 7.74 -13.95 24.06
N ASN A 470 8.33 -14.53 25.11
CA ASN A 470 9.61 -15.26 24.97
C ASN A 470 9.46 -16.58 24.21
N ALA A 471 8.29 -17.24 24.28
CA ALA A 471 8.00 -18.42 23.47
C ALA A 471 7.93 -18.03 21.98
N SER A 472 7.19 -16.97 21.64
CA SER A 472 7.11 -16.44 20.28
C SER A 472 8.48 -16.01 19.74
N ARG A 473 9.26 -15.30 20.56
CA ARG A 473 10.65 -14.92 20.24
C ARG A 473 11.53 -16.13 19.95
N LYS A 474 11.49 -17.16 20.81
CA LYS A 474 12.30 -18.37 20.65
C LYS A 474 11.92 -19.14 19.39
N TYR A 475 10.63 -19.20 19.07
CA TYR A 475 10.13 -19.80 17.83
C TYR A 475 10.68 -19.07 16.59
N ILE A 476 10.54 -17.74 16.54
CA ILE A 476 11.03 -16.94 15.41
C ILE A 476 12.55 -17.05 15.28
N ALA A 477 13.28 -16.84 16.37
CA ALA A 477 14.74 -16.96 16.35
C ALA A 477 15.19 -18.36 15.91
N GLY A 478 14.55 -19.43 16.41
CA GLY A 478 14.86 -20.80 15.99
C GLY A 478 14.64 -21.04 14.51
N LEU A 479 13.58 -20.46 13.93
CA LEU A 479 13.23 -20.58 12.52
C LEU A 479 14.25 -19.86 11.61
N THR A 480 14.70 -18.67 11.99
CA THR A 480 15.52 -17.80 11.15
C THR A 480 17.03 -17.92 11.40
N GLU A 481 17.45 -18.49 12.54
CA GLU A 481 18.86 -18.63 12.91
C GLU A 481 19.70 -19.43 11.89
N PRO A 482 19.26 -20.60 11.37
CA PRO A 482 20.06 -21.38 10.43
C PRO A 482 20.39 -20.60 9.15
N LEU A 483 19.39 -19.88 8.61
CA LEU A 483 19.56 -19.05 7.42
C LEU A 483 20.45 -17.84 7.69
N TYR A 484 20.29 -17.20 8.85
CA TYR A 484 21.14 -16.07 9.26
C TYR A 484 22.61 -16.49 9.37
N GLN A 485 22.89 -17.63 10.02
CA GLN A 485 24.23 -18.18 10.16
C GLN A 485 24.85 -18.57 8.82
N ALA A 486 24.07 -19.14 7.90
CA ALA A 486 24.54 -19.49 6.56
C ALA A 486 25.07 -18.26 5.79
N PHE A 487 24.32 -17.14 5.78
CA PHE A 487 24.80 -15.93 5.10
C PHE A 487 25.90 -15.18 5.85
N HIS A 488 25.91 -15.21 7.19
CA HIS A 488 26.91 -14.49 8.00
C HIS A 488 28.27 -15.19 8.07
N SER A 489 28.33 -16.50 7.81
CA SER A 489 29.61 -17.22 7.69
C SER A 489 30.45 -16.69 6.52
N GLY A 490 29.80 -16.20 5.47
CA GLY A 490 30.44 -15.72 4.24
C GLY A 490 31.03 -16.82 3.36
N GLU A 491 30.89 -18.09 3.75
CA GLU A 491 31.45 -19.26 3.05
C GLU A 491 30.36 -20.19 2.50
N ALA A 492 29.09 -19.95 2.85
CA ALA A 492 28.00 -20.84 2.44
C ALA A 492 27.75 -20.78 0.94
N THR A 493 27.67 -21.96 0.34
CA THR A 493 27.34 -22.12 -1.07
C THR A 493 25.84 -21.92 -1.32
N VAL A 494 25.47 -21.59 -2.55
CA VAL A 494 24.05 -21.53 -2.98
C VAL A 494 23.32 -22.83 -2.64
N ARG A 495 23.97 -23.99 -2.79
CA ARG A 495 23.41 -25.30 -2.42
C ARG A 495 23.03 -25.37 -0.94
N GLU A 496 23.90 -24.90 -0.05
CA GLU A 496 23.63 -24.90 1.40
C GLU A 496 22.50 -23.93 1.76
N ILE A 497 22.48 -22.74 1.17
CA ILE A 497 21.41 -21.74 1.37
C ILE A 497 20.06 -22.30 0.90
N CYS A 498 19.97 -22.87 -0.31
CA CYS A 498 18.76 -23.50 -0.83
C CYS A 498 18.28 -24.65 0.08
N THR A 499 19.22 -25.44 0.61
CA THR A 499 18.92 -26.54 1.54
C THR A 499 18.33 -26.01 2.85
N CYS A 500 18.89 -24.92 3.41
CA CYS A 500 18.34 -24.26 4.59
C CYS A 500 16.92 -23.73 4.34
N LEU A 501 16.66 -23.09 3.20
CA LEU A 501 15.32 -22.63 2.84
C LEU A 501 14.33 -23.80 2.74
N TYR A 502 14.71 -24.88 2.07
CA TYR A 502 13.88 -26.09 1.96
C TYR A 502 13.56 -26.71 3.34
N GLN A 503 14.55 -26.76 4.24
CA GLN A 503 14.36 -27.24 5.61
C GLN A 503 13.36 -26.37 6.39
N ILE A 504 13.47 -25.04 6.29
CA ILE A 504 12.53 -24.10 6.92
C ILE A 504 11.11 -24.32 6.40
N LEU A 505 10.92 -24.47 5.09
CA LEU A 505 9.60 -24.74 4.50
C LEU A 505 9.00 -26.07 4.97
N THR A 506 9.85 -27.08 5.16
CA THR A 506 9.46 -28.39 5.67
C THR A 506 9.07 -28.32 7.15
N GLU A 507 9.85 -27.62 7.98
CA GLU A 507 9.54 -27.40 9.41
C GLU A 507 8.21 -26.66 9.57
N LEU A 508 7.94 -25.68 8.70
CA LEU A 508 6.67 -24.94 8.67
C LEU A 508 5.50 -25.73 8.06
N ARG A 509 5.73 -26.95 7.52
CA ARG A 509 4.71 -27.77 6.85
C ARG A 509 3.94 -26.98 5.78
N VAL A 510 4.67 -26.22 4.98
CA VAL A 510 4.08 -25.32 3.98
C VAL A 510 3.24 -26.09 2.97
N GLU A 511 3.71 -27.24 2.48
CA GLU A 511 2.98 -28.09 1.53
C GLU A 511 1.59 -28.48 2.04
N GLU A 512 1.51 -28.96 3.30
CA GLU A 512 0.24 -29.33 3.93
C GLU A 512 -0.72 -28.15 4.05
N LYS A 513 -0.21 -26.96 4.43
CA LYS A 513 -1.02 -25.74 4.58
C LYS A 513 -1.55 -25.24 3.23
N LEU A 514 -0.73 -25.30 2.18
CA LEU A 514 -1.14 -24.92 0.84
C LEU A 514 -2.18 -25.89 0.28
N SER A 515 -2.00 -27.19 0.49
CA SER A 515 -2.96 -28.23 0.10
C SER A 515 -4.32 -28.06 0.83
N ALA A 516 -4.30 -27.84 2.14
CA ALA A 516 -5.53 -27.57 2.90
C ALA A 516 -6.26 -26.31 2.41
N ARG A 517 -5.49 -25.28 2.03
CA ARG A 517 -6.06 -24.04 1.47
C ARG A 517 -6.62 -24.25 0.06
N GLN A 518 -5.98 -25.07 -0.77
CA GLN A 518 -6.51 -25.50 -2.06
C GLN A 518 -7.88 -26.15 -1.89
N GLU A 519 -8.01 -27.14 -0.99
CA GLU A 519 -9.29 -27.82 -0.73
C GLU A 519 -10.38 -26.86 -0.21
N GLU A 520 -10.01 -25.85 0.57
CA GLU A 520 -10.93 -24.80 1.02
C GLU A 520 -11.43 -23.92 -0.13
N LEU A 521 -10.52 -23.51 -1.03
CA LEU A 521 -10.85 -22.70 -2.20
C LEU A 521 -11.73 -23.48 -3.20
N GLU A 522 -11.48 -24.77 -3.38
CA GLU A 522 -12.34 -25.66 -4.19
C GLU A 522 -13.75 -25.75 -3.61
N ARG A 523 -13.89 -25.86 -2.28
CA ARG A 523 -15.20 -25.84 -1.60
C ARG A 523 -15.93 -24.49 -1.73
N GLN A 524 -15.18 -23.40 -1.94
CA GLN A 524 -15.72 -22.05 -2.19
C GLN A 524 -16.00 -21.79 -3.69
N ASP A 525 -15.86 -22.79 -4.56
CA ASP A 525 -15.96 -22.69 -6.03
C ASP A 525 -14.94 -21.71 -6.66
N ARG A 526 -13.85 -21.41 -5.94
CA ARG A 526 -12.73 -20.56 -6.41
C ARG A 526 -11.64 -21.41 -7.08
N LYS A 527 -12.01 -22.10 -8.16
CA LYS A 527 -11.17 -23.09 -8.85
C LYS A 527 -9.85 -22.52 -9.37
N GLU A 528 -9.88 -21.26 -9.84
CA GLU A 528 -8.68 -20.58 -10.33
C GLU A 528 -7.62 -20.41 -9.23
N ASP A 529 -8.03 -19.90 -8.07
CA ASP A 529 -7.12 -19.70 -6.95
C ASP A 529 -6.64 -21.05 -6.39
N ALA A 530 -7.52 -22.05 -6.33
CA ALA A 530 -7.15 -23.40 -5.92
C ALA A 530 -6.03 -24.00 -6.80
N ALA A 531 -6.13 -23.85 -8.13
CA ALA A 531 -5.11 -24.32 -9.05
C ALA A 531 -3.74 -23.66 -8.82
N ILE A 532 -3.71 -22.38 -8.46
CA ILE A 532 -2.48 -21.66 -8.11
C ILE A 532 -1.86 -22.25 -6.85
N TYR A 533 -2.65 -22.46 -5.79
CA TYR A 533 -2.16 -23.05 -4.54
C TYR A 533 -1.63 -24.48 -4.73
N GLY A 534 -2.24 -25.26 -5.63
CA GLY A 534 -1.77 -26.61 -5.94
C GLY A 534 -0.48 -26.69 -6.77
N GLN A 535 -0.18 -25.68 -7.61
CA GLN A 535 0.98 -25.71 -8.50
C GLN A 535 2.20 -24.96 -7.95
N ILE A 536 1.99 -23.96 -7.09
CA ILE A 536 3.04 -23.03 -6.66
C ILE A 536 4.18 -23.70 -5.89
N TYR A 537 3.87 -24.69 -5.05
CA TYR A 537 4.88 -25.37 -4.24
C TYR A 537 5.87 -26.13 -5.12
N GLN A 538 5.37 -26.96 -6.05
CA GLN A 538 6.22 -27.67 -6.99
C GLN A 538 7.01 -26.71 -7.88
N THR A 539 6.37 -25.65 -8.38
CA THR A 539 7.03 -24.63 -9.21
C THR A 539 8.20 -23.97 -8.45
N PHE A 540 8.04 -23.76 -7.14
CA PHE A 540 9.10 -23.21 -6.30
C PHE A 540 10.24 -24.20 -6.06
N LEU A 541 9.94 -25.48 -5.82
CA LEU A 541 10.96 -26.53 -5.70
C LEU A 541 11.76 -26.69 -6.99
N ASP A 542 11.08 -26.73 -8.14
CA ASP A 542 11.73 -26.79 -9.45
C ASP A 542 12.67 -25.59 -9.68
N LEU A 543 12.32 -24.41 -9.13
CA LEU A 543 13.18 -23.24 -9.17
C LEU A 543 14.42 -23.41 -8.28
N LEU A 544 14.28 -23.92 -7.06
CA LEU A 544 15.41 -24.20 -6.17
C LEU A 544 16.35 -25.25 -6.77
N ASP A 545 15.82 -26.32 -7.35
CA ASP A 545 16.63 -27.36 -8.01
C ASP A 545 17.45 -26.75 -9.15
N LYS A 546 16.85 -25.88 -9.98
CA LYS A 546 17.57 -25.14 -11.03
C LYS A 546 18.68 -24.24 -10.46
N TYR A 547 18.48 -23.65 -9.28
CA TYR A 547 19.51 -22.82 -8.64
C TYR A 547 20.71 -23.65 -8.21
N VAL A 548 20.41 -24.79 -7.61
CA VAL A 548 21.43 -25.73 -7.15
C VAL A 548 22.19 -26.35 -8.33
N ASP A 549 21.50 -26.65 -9.43
CA ASP A 549 22.10 -27.24 -10.62
C ASP A 549 23.04 -26.25 -11.36
N LEU A 550 22.68 -24.97 -11.42
CA LEU A 550 23.43 -23.97 -12.21
C LEU A 550 24.45 -23.17 -11.40
N LEU A 551 24.09 -22.79 -10.17
CA LEU A 551 24.89 -21.91 -9.30
C LEU A 551 25.33 -22.58 -7.99
N GLY A 552 25.12 -23.90 -7.84
CA GLY A 552 25.22 -24.59 -6.54
C GLY A 552 26.52 -24.38 -5.75
N GLU A 553 27.66 -24.27 -6.42
CA GLU A 553 28.99 -24.08 -5.80
C GLU A 553 29.39 -22.60 -5.63
N GLU A 554 28.58 -21.66 -6.09
CA GLU A 554 28.84 -20.23 -5.92
C GLU A 554 28.55 -19.76 -4.50
N ILE A 555 29.25 -18.71 -4.08
CA ILE A 555 29.01 -18.02 -2.81
C ILE A 555 28.44 -16.64 -3.14
N LEU A 556 27.21 -16.37 -2.70
CA LEU A 556 26.49 -15.14 -3.02
C LEU A 556 26.10 -14.37 -1.76
N PRO A 557 26.20 -13.03 -1.76
CA PRO A 557 25.62 -12.23 -0.70
C PRO A 557 24.09 -12.32 -0.72
N VAL A 558 23.44 -12.10 0.43
CA VAL A 558 21.98 -12.20 0.58
C VAL A 558 21.21 -11.32 -0.41
N THR A 559 21.70 -10.11 -0.67
CA THR A 559 21.08 -9.16 -1.62
C THR A 559 21.02 -9.73 -3.03
N GLU A 560 22.13 -10.32 -3.48
CA GLU A 560 22.24 -10.87 -4.82
C GLU A 560 21.46 -12.18 -4.96
N TYR A 561 21.52 -13.06 -3.96
CA TYR A 561 20.68 -14.26 -3.92
C TYR A 561 19.19 -13.91 -4.01
N THR A 562 18.77 -12.87 -3.29
CA THR A 562 17.38 -12.38 -3.27
C THR A 562 16.95 -11.82 -4.62
N GLU A 563 17.76 -10.94 -5.24
CA GLU A 563 17.46 -10.38 -6.57
C GLU A 563 17.29 -11.46 -7.64
N ILE A 564 18.17 -12.47 -7.59
CA ILE A 564 18.11 -13.60 -8.51
C ILE A 564 16.82 -14.38 -8.27
N LEU A 565 16.54 -14.76 -7.01
CA LEU A 565 15.34 -15.49 -6.62
C LEU A 565 14.06 -14.77 -7.04
N GLU A 566 13.96 -13.47 -6.79
CA GLU A 566 12.83 -12.64 -7.22
C GLU A 566 12.64 -12.64 -8.74
N THR A 567 13.75 -12.59 -9.50
CA THR A 567 13.69 -12.68 -10.96
C THR A 567 13.20 -14.06 -11.41
N GLY A 568 13.66 -15.12 -10.74
CA GLY A 568 13.21 -16.50 -10.97
C GLY A 568 11.73 -16.69 -10.68
N LEU A 569 11.25 -16.19 -9.54
CA LEU A 569 9.84 -16.21 -9.13
C LEU A 569 8.95 -15.38 -10.06
N THR A 570 9.43 -14.25 -10.57
CA THR A 570 8.71 -13.43 -11.56
C THR A 570 8.62 -14.13 -12.93
N GLY A 571 9.66 -14.90 -13.29
CA GLY A 571 9.69 -15.74 -14.47
C GLY A 571 8.83 -17.01 -14.36
N ALA A 572 8.67 -17.54 -13.15
CA ALA A 572 7.84 -18.69 -12.82
C ALA A 572 6.35 -18.33 -12.97
N ARG A 573 5.85 -18.50 -14.19
CA ARG A 573 4.49 -18.14 -14.58
C ARG A 573 3.56 -19.35 -14.52
N ILE A 574 2.50 -19.27 -13.72
CA ILE A 574 1.52 -20.36 -13.57
C ILE A 574 0.51 -20.31 -14.73
N GLY A 575 0.44 -21.40 -15.50
CA GLY A 575 -0.49 -21.54 -16.61
C GLY A 575 -1.92 -21.77 -16.09
N MET A 576 -2.86 -20.93 -16.51
CA MET A 576 -4.27 -21.07 -16.14
C MET A 576 -4.98 -21.99 -17.14
N ILE A 577 -5.74 -22.95 -16.63
CA ILE A 577 -6.68 -23.72 -17.44
C ILE A 577 -7.99 -22.92 -17.50
N PRO A 578 -8.63 -22.75 -18.67
CA PRO A 578 -9.91 -22.08 -18.77
C PRO A 578 -10.96 -22.67 -17.81
N PRO A 579 -11.75 -21.85 -17.11
CA PRO A 579 -12.73 -22.32 -16.12
C PRO A 579 -13.85 -23.17 -16.74
N GLY A 580 -14.06 -23.06 -18.06
CA GLY A 580 -15.02 -23.87 -18.82
C GLY A 580 -14.95 -23.61 -20.33
N ASN A 581 -15.79 -24.31 -21.09
CA ASN A 581 -15.86 -24.17 -22.56
C ASN A 581 -16.67 -22.94 -23.03
N ASP A 582 -17.42 -22.28 -22.15
CA ASP A 582 -18.26 -21.12 -22.47
C ASP A 582 -17.87 -19.92 -21.61
N CYS A 583 -16.88 -19.14 -22.06
CA CYS A 583 -16.36 -17.96 -21.38
C CYS A 583 -15.96 -16.89 -22.38
N VAL A 584 -15.96 -15.63 -21.94
CA VAL A 584 -15.47 -14.48 -22.72
C VAL A 584 -13.95 -14.48 -22.70
N LEU A 585 -13.33 -14.36 -23.87
CA LEU A 585 -11.88 -14.30 -23.98
C LEU A 585 -11.38 -12.86 -23.78
N LEU A 586 -10.53 -12.63 -22.77
CA LEU A 586 -9.80 -11.38 -22.56
C LEU A 586 -8.35 -11.54 -23.03
N GLY A 587 -7.95 -10.82 -24.08
CA GLY A 587 -6.71 -11.10 -24.79
C GLY A 587 -5.96 -9.91 -25.38
N ASP A 588 -4.72 -10.18 -25.76
CA ASP A 588 -3.77 -9.21 -26.33
C ASP A 588 -3.86 -9.19 -27.86
N MET A 589 -3.78 -8.01 -28.47
CA MET A 589 -3.98 -7.87 -29.92
C MET A 589 -2.94 -8.62 -30.79
N GLU A 590 -1.71 -8.83 -30.29
CA GLU A 590 -0.60 -9.41 -31.06
C GLU A 590 -0.47 -10.91 -30.80
N ARG A 591 -0.82 -11.36 -29.59
CA ARG A 591 -0.65 -12.75 -29.15
C ARG A 591 -1.92 -13.55 -29.16
N THR A 592 -3.03 -12.94 -28.73
CA THR A 592 -4.29 -13.66 -28.64
C THR A 592 -4.82 -13.91 -30.05
N ARG A 593 -5.31 -15.12 -30.24
CA ARG A 593 -5.79 -15.58 -31.53
C ARG A 593 -7.26 -15.91 -31.39
N LEU A 594 -8.08 -15.14 -32.11
CA LEU A 594 -9.52 -15.30 -32.09
C LEU A 594 -9.97 -16.23 -33.21
N GLU A 595 -10.87 -17.15 -32.88
CA GLU A 595 -11.55 -18.03 -33.83
C GLU A 595 -13.03 -18.13 -33.45
N GLY A 596 -13.93 -18.07 -34.44
CA GLY A 596 -15.37 -18.21 -34.20
C GLY A 596 -16.05 -17.05 -33.46
N VAL A 597 -15.34 -15.96 -33.14
CA VAL A 597 -15.90 -14.79 -32.44
C VAL A 597 -16.95 -14.10 -33.32
N LYS A 598 -18.15 -13.87 -32.76
CA LYS A 598 -19.22 -13.10 -33.41
C LYS A 598 -19.08 -11.61 -33.10
N HIS A 599 -18.80 -11.26 -31.85
CA HIS A 599 -18.66 -9.87 -31.40
C HIS A 599 -17.27 -9.63 -30.76
N LEU A 600 -16.56 -8.61 -31.23
CA LEU A 600 -15.25 -8.21 -30.72
C LEU A 600 -15.35 -6.82 -30.06
N PHE A 601 -14.98 -6.74 -28.78
CA PHE A 601 -14.77 -5.48 -28.06
C PHE A 601 -13.28 -5.16 -28.04
N PHE A 602 -12.86 -4.10 -28.71
CA PHE A 602 -11.48 -3.67 -28.77
C PHE A 602 -11.31 -2.40 -27.92
N LEU A 603 -10.76 -2.58 -26.72
CA LEU A 603 -10.66 -1.55 -25.69
C LEU A 603 -9.30 -0.83 -25.75
N GLY A 604 -9.24 0.38 -25.18
CA GLY A 604 -8.00 1.15 -25.06
C GLY A 604 -7.44 1.60 -26.42
N VAL A 605 -8.31 2.03 -27.33
CA VAL A 605 -7.94 2.61 -28.63
C VAL A 605 -7.41 4.05 -28.44
N ASN A 606 -6.34 4.17 -27.65
CA ASN A 606 -5.71 5.42 -27.26
C ASN A 606 -4.34 5.59 -27.94
N ASP A 607 -3.92 6.83 -28.08
CA ASP A 607 -2.59 7.18 -28.57
C ASP A 607 -1.49 6.64 -27.65
N GLY A 608 -0.38 6.18 -28.23
CA GLY A 608 0.71 5.48 -27.54
C GLY A 608 0.44 4.01 -27.16
N LEU A 609 -0.82 3.57 -27.08
CA LEU A 609 -1.18 2.15 -26.91
C LEU A 609 -1.42 1.47 -28.27
N VAL A 610 -2.10 2.17 -29.18
CA VAL A 610 -2.39 1.71 -30.55
C VAL A 610 -1.95 2.82 -31.52
N PRO A 611 -0.86 2.67 -32.29
CA PRO A 611 0.06 1.54 -32.30
C PRO A 611 0.87 1.49 -31.01
N LYS A 612 1.40 0.31 -30.68
CA LYS A 612 2.21 0.06 -29.50
C LYS A 612 3.61 0.50 -29.87
N ILE A 613 4.00 1.67 -29.40
CA ILE A 613 5.35 2.17 -29.63
C ILE A 613 6.27 1.33 -28.75
N GLY A 614 7.25 0.65 -29.36
CA GLY A 614 8.25 -0.12 -28.62
C GLY A 614 8.93 0.78 -27.60
N VAL A 615 9.10 0.30 -26.37
CA VAL A 615 9.86 1.03 -25.36
C VAL A 615 11.32 1.00 -25.80
N GLY A 616 11.85 2.14 -26.22
CA GLY A 616 13.26 2.29 -26.59
C GLY A 616 14.15 1.81 -25.44
N GLY A 617 14.99 0.80 -25.71
CA GLY A 617 15.81 0.18 -24.67
C GLY A 617 16.28 -1.21 -25.10
N GLY A 618 17.34 -1.21 -25.90
CA GLY A 618 18.09 -2.40 -26.31
C GLY A 618 19.59 -2.14 -26.19
N ILE A 619 20.42 -3.18 -26.21
CA ILE A 619 21.89 -3.02 -26.26
C ILE A 619 22.31 -2.21 -27.50
N LEU A 620 21.65 -2.49 -28.63
CA LEU A 620 21.82 -1.78 -29.90
C LEU A 620 20.74 -0.72 -30.08
N SER A 621 21.18 0.50 -30.39
CA SER A 621 20.27 1.59 -30.76
C SER A 621 19.70 1.39 -32.17
N GLN A 622 18.66 2.15 -32.51
CA GLN A 622 18.07 2.12 -33.85
C GLN A 622 19.10 2.50 -34.94
N TYR A 623 19.96 3.49 -34.65
CA TYR A 623 21.06 3.88 -35.52
C TYR A 623 22.09 2.75 -35.71
N ASP A 624 22.43 2.03 -34.62
CA ASP A 624 23.36 0.90 -34.67
C ASP A 624 22.83 -0.21 -35.61
N ARG A 625 21.52 -0.50 -35.53
CA ARG A 625 20.84 -1.51 -36.36
C ARG A 625 20.82 -1.12 -37.84
N GLU A 626 20.51 0.13 -38.15
CA GLU A 626 20.52 0.64 -39.53
C GLU A 626 21.92 0.55 -40.13
N LYS A 627 22.94 0.98 -39.36
CA LYS A 627 24.34 0.92 -39.79
C LYS A 627 24.81 -0.50 -40.06
N LEU A 628 24.47 -1.46 -39.20
CA LEU A 628 24.80 -2.89 -39.36
C LEU A 628 24.19 -3.46 -40.65
N ARG A 629 22.94 -3.09 -40.95
CA ARG A 629 22.23 -3.53 -42.16
C ARG A 629 22.81 -2.93 -43.43
N GLU A 630 23.02 -1.61 -43.46
CA GLU A 630 23.47 -0.89 -44.66
C GLU A 630 24.94 -1.16 -45.00
N THR A 631 25.80 -1.25 -43.97
CA THR A 631 27.25 -1.32 -44.17
C THR A 631 27.76 -2.76 -44.24
N TYR A 632 27.18 -3.66 -43.44
CA TYR A 632 27.68 -5.03 -43.27
C TYR A 632 26.68 -6.10 -43.72
N GLY A 633 25.47 -5.72 -44.14
CA GLY A 633 24.44 -6.65 -44.61
C GLY A 633 23.79 -7.49 -43.51
N LEU A 634 24.04 -7.19 -42.23
CA LEU A 634 23.49 -7.94 -41.10
C LEU A 634 22.02 -7.56 -40.88
N VAL A 635 21.11 -8.52 -41.06
CA VAL A 635 19.67 -8.32 -40.86
C VAL A 635 19.30 -8.81 -39.47
N LEU A 636 18.74 -7.91 -38.66
CA LEU A 636 18.27 -8.16 -37.31
C LEU A 636 16.74 -7.97 -37.23
N SER A 637 16.18 -7.93 -36.01
CA SER A 637 14.75 -7.68 -35.79
C SER A 637 14.27 -6.35 -36.40
N PRO A 638 12.96 -6.26 -36.72
CA PRO A 638 12.41 -5.10 -37.39
C PRO A 638 12.69 -3.80 -36.63
N THR A 639 12.96 -2.73 -37.38
CA THR A 639 13.11 -1.38 -36.81
C THR A 639 11.80 -0.87 -36.20
N GLU A 640 11.84 0.16 -35.35
CA GLU A 640 10.62 0.77 -34.81
C GLU A 640 9.64 1.20 -35.91
N ARG A 641 10.17 1.74 -37.03
CA ARG A 641 9.36 2.11 -38.20
C ARG A 641 8.73 0.89 -38.86
N GLU A 642 9.49 -0.18 -39.07
CA GLU A 642 8.96 -1.45 -39.60
C GLU A 642 7.92 -2.06 -38.66
N ALA A 643 8.13 -1.99 -37.34
CA ALA A 643 7.21 -2.50 -36.33
C ALA A 643 5.83 -1.81 -36.38
N VAL A 644 5.78 -0.49 -36.58
CA VAL A 644 4.51 0.25 -36.77
C VAL A 644 3.75 -0.27 -37.99
N PHE A 645 4.44 -0.53 -39.11
CA PHE A 645 3.80 -1.08 -40.31
C PHE A 645 3.35 -2.53 -40.11
N ILE A 646 4.16 -3.38 -39.46
CA ILE A 646 3.79 -4.74 -39.08
C ILE A 646 2.55 -4.73 -38.18
N GLN A 647 2.45 -3.79 -37.26
CA GLN A 647 1.30 -3.68 -36.38
C GLN A 647 0.01 -3.33 -37.13
N ARG A 648 0.07 -2.59 -38.25
CA ARG A 648 -1.11 -2.37 -39.11
C ARG A 648 -1.67 -3.68 -39.64
N PHE A 649 -0.81 -4.65 -39.97
CA PHE A 649 -1.25 -5.99 -40.37
C PHE A 649 -1.95 -6.73 -39.21
N TYR A 650 -1.39 -6.69 -37.99
CA TYR A 650 -2.03 -7.29 -36.82
C TYR A 650 -3.37 -6.63 -36.47
N LEU A 651 -3.46 -5.30 -36.55
CA LEU A 651 -4.72 -4.58 -36.38
C LEU A 651 -5.74 -4.99 -37.45
N TYR A 652 -5.35 -5.04 -38.73
CA TYR A 652 -6.21 -5.54 -39.80
C TYR A 652 -6.68 -6.97 -39.49
N TRP A 653 -5.76 -7.84 -39.07
CA TRP A 653 -6.08 -9.24 -38.82
C TRP A 653 -7.05 -9.41 -37.63
N SER A 654 -6.86 -8.65 -36.55
CA SER A 654 -7.69 -8.69 -35.34
C SER A 654 -9.06 -8.04 -35.55
N LEU A 655 -9.11 -6.85 -36.17
CA LEU A 655 -10.38 -6.12 -36.39
C LEU A 655 -11.29 -6.78 -37.43
N THR A 656 -10.75 -7.69 -38.25
CA THR A 656 -11.52 -8.50 -39.22
C THR A 656 -11.84 -9.90 -38.69
N LYS A 657 -11.60 -10.18 -37.40
CA LYS A 657 -12.05 -11.42 -36.78
C LYS A 657 -13.57 -11.57 -36.59
N PRO A 658 -14.31 -10.58 -36.07
CA PRO A 658 -15.73 -10.76 -35.75
C PRO A 658 -16.58 -10.99 -37.00
N SER A 659 -17.62 -11.83 -36.90
CA SER A 659 -18.60 -12.04 -37.97
C SER A 659 -19.84 -11.15 -37.89
N ARG A 660 -20.22 -10.70 -36.68
CA ARG A 660 -21.45 -9.92 -36.44
C ARG A 660 -21.17 -8.48 -36.02
N GLY A 661 -20.30 -8.22 -35.04
CA GLY A 661 -20.11 -6.86 -34.50
C GLY A 661 -18.68 -6.53 -34.06
N LEU A 662 -18.25 -5.29 -34.32
CA LEU A 662 -16.98 -4.72 -33.88
C LEU A 662 -17.24 -3.46 -33.03
N HIS A 663 -16.83 -3.51 -31.76
CA HIS A 663 -17.06 -2.44 -30.80
C HIS A 663 -15.71 -1.86 -30.36
N LEU A 664 -15.44 -0.61 -30.71
CA LEU A 664 -14.22 0.10 -30.33
C LEU A 664 -14.50 1.02 -29.14
N SER A 665 -13.57 1.12 -28.20
CA SER A 665 -13.63 2.13 -27.14
C SER A 665 -12.28 2.73 -26.81
N TYR A 666 -12.32 3.97 -26.31
CA TYR A 666 -11.16 4.65 -25.76
C TYR A 666 -11.56 5.51 -24.56
N ALA A 667 -10.61 5.67 -23.64
CA ALA A 667 -10.77 6.44 -22.42
C ALA A 667 -10.27 7.86 -22.61
N ARG A 668 -10.82 8.81 -21.86
CA ARG A 668 -10.39 10.22 -21.85
C ARG A 668 -9.30 10.49 -20.82
N THR A 669 -9.27 9.72 -19.74
CA THR A 669 -8.24 9.82 -18.68
C THR A 669 -7.64 8.47 -18.36
N ASN A 670 -6.38 8.45 -17.96
CA ASN A 670 -5.73 7.26 -17.39
C ASN A 670 -6.19 7.01 -15.93
N SER A 671 -5.67 5.97 -15.28
CA SER A 671 -5.99 5.66 -13.87
C SER A 671 -5.55 6.72 -12.85
N ALA A 672 -4.63 7.61 -13.21
CA ALA A 672 -4.15 8.72 -12.37
C ALA A 672 -4.95 10.03 -12.58
N GLY A 673 -5.82 10.07 -13.60
CA GLY A 673 -6.60 11.25 -13.97
C GLY A 673 -5.97 12.11 -15.07
N ASP A 674 -4.82 11.72 -15.65
CA ASP A 674 -4.21 12.46 -16.76
C ASP A 674 -4.99 12.25 -18.05
N GLU A 675 -5.14 13.29 -18.85
CA GLU A 675 -5.81 13.23 -20.15
C GLU A 675 -5.03 12.36 -21.14
N ILE A 676 -5.74 11.48 -21.83
CA ILE A 676 -5.20 10.61 -22.89
C ILE A 676 -6.00 10.80 -24.17
N ARG A 677 -5.30 10.79 -25.31
CA ARG A 677 -5.90 11.04 -26.63
C ARG A 677 -6.36 9.74 -27.29
N PRO A 678 -7.36 9.79 -28.19
CA PRO A 678 -7.71 8.65 -29.02
C PRO A 678 -6.57 8.31 -30.00
N SER A 679 -6.48 7.04 -30.38
CA SER A 679 -5.57 6.57 -31.43
C SER A 679 -5.98 7.10 -32.80
N TYR A 680 -5.01 7.22 -33.72
CA TYR A 680 -5.25 7.48 -35.15
C TYR A 680 -6.26 6.51 -35.78
N LEU A 681 -6.42 5.30 -35.20
CA LEU A 681 -7.37 4.31 -35.67
C LEU A 681 -8.82 4.84 -35.65
N ILE A 682 -9.18 5.67 -34.68
CA ILE A 682 -10.52 6.29 -34.61
C ILE A 682 -10.78 7.16 -35.85
N ASP A 683 -9.80 7.96 -36.26
CA ASP A 683 -9.92 8.79 -37.45
C ASP A 683 -9.99 7.97 -38.74
N VAL A 684 -9.29 6.83 -38.80
CA VAL A 684 -9.43 5.87 -39.91
C VAL A 684 -10.87 5.35 -39.99
N PHE A 685 -11.48 4.96 -38.86
CA PHE A 685 -12.87 4.50 -38.84
C PHE A 685 -13.87 5.60 -39.22
N ARG A 686 -13.64 6.86 -38.81
CA ARG A 686 -14.46 8.02 -39.24
C ARG A 686 -14.40 8.24 -40.75
N GLN A 687 -13.24 8.05 -41.37
CA GLN A 687 -13.09 8.14 -42.83
C GLN A 687 -13.79 6.99 -43.56
N LEU A 688 -13.72 5.77 -43.02
CA LEU A 688 -14.38 4.59 -43.58
C LEU A 688 -15.91 4.65 -43.43
N TYR A 689 -16.39 5.16 -42.29
CA TYR A 689 -17.81 5.24 -41.94
C TYR A 689 -18.19 6.67 -41.48
N PRO A 690 -18.46 7.61 -42.40
CA PRO A 690 -18.74 9.01 -42.07
C PRO A 690 -19.99 9.23 -41.22
N HIS A 691 -20.93 8.28 -41.26
CA HIS A 691 -22.17 8.31 -40.48
C HIS A 691 -22.05 7.65 -39.10
N LEU A 692 -20.87 7.09 -38.76
CA LEU A 692 -20.61 6.49 -37.46
C LEU A 692 -20.43 7.58 -36.41
N GLN A 693 -21.35 7.65 -35.45
CA GLN A 693 -21.30 8.61 -34.35
C GLN A 693 -20.59 8.02 -33.12
N GLU A 694 -19.77 8.84 -32.48
CA GLU A 694 -19.16 8.51 -31.19
C GLU A 694 -20.18 8.67 -30.07
N GLN A 695 -20.40 7.58 -29.35
CA GLN A 695 -21.28 7.59 -28.20
C GLN A 695 -20.46 7.90 -26.96
N THR A 696 -20.57 9.14 -26.47
CA THR A 696 -20.00 9.48 -25.15
C THR A 696 -20.85 8.84 -24.08
N VAL A 697 -20.23 8.01 -23.27
CA VAL A 697 -20.88 7.44 -22.10
C VAL A 697 -21.01 8.57 -21.09
N THR A 698 -22.23 9.10 -20.98
CA THR A 698 -22.56 10.09 -19.95
C THR A 698 -23.04 9.36 -18.71
N ASP A 699 -22.58 9.79 -17.54
CA ASP A 699 -23.10 9.32 -16.25
C ASP A 699 -24.62 9.44 -16.13
N THR A 700 -25.33 10.21 -16.93
CA THR A 700 -26.66 10.75 -16.58
C THR A 700 -27.90 9.86 -16.72
N CYS A 701 -27.80 8.55 -16.92
CA CYS A 701 -28.99 7.69 -16.85
C CYS A 701 -28.78 6.56 -15.83
N MET A 702 -29.82 6.26 -15.04
CA MET A 702 -29.97 4.91 -14.50
C MET A 702 -29.99 3.99 -15.71
N GLY A 703 -28.84 3.41 -16.04
CA GLY A 703 -28.65 2.59 -17.23
C GLY A 703 -29.50 1.32 -17.16
N ASP A 704 -29.42 0.50 -18.21
CA ASP A 704 -30.11 -0.78 -18.26
C ASP A 704 -29.79 -1.61 -16.98
N LEU A 705 -30.84 -2.00 -16.24
CA LEU A 705 -30.73 -2.81 -15.03
C LEU A 705 -30.43 -4.27 -15.43
N LEU A 706 -29.18 -4.54 -15.79
CA LEU A 706 -28.79 -5.81 -16.42
C LEU A 706 -28.56 -6.95 -15.41
N SER A 707 -28.10 -6.64 -14.19
CA SER A 707 -27.85 -7.63 -13.15
C SER A 707 -28.06 -7.05 -11.75
N ALA A 708 -28.35 -7.92 -10.79
CA ALA A 708 -28.49 -7.54 -9.37
C ALA A 708 -27.20 -6.91 -8.80
N GLY A 709 -26.02 -7.34 -9.26
CA GLY A 709 -24.74 -6.79 -8.84
C GLY A 709 -24.42 -5.43 -9.48
N SER A 710 -24.64 -5.30 -10.79
CA SER A 710 -24.42 -4.03 -11.50
C SER A 710 -25.38 -2.92 -11.03
N ALA A 711 -26.59 -3.26 -10.62
CA ALA A 711 -27.59 -2.29 -10.15
C ALA A 711 -27.26 -1.63 -8.78
N VAL A 712 -26.29 -2.13 -8.00
CA VAL A 712 -25.98 -1.59 -6.66
C VAL A 712 -25.46 -0.15 -6.70
N GLU A 713 -24.61 0.20 -7.67
CA GLU A 713 -24.08 1.57 -7.80
C GLU A 713 -25.14 2.55 -8.28
N GLN A 714 -26.01 2.12 -9.19
CA GLN A 714 -27.21 2.88 -9.56
C GLN A 714 -28.13 3.07 -8.36
N TYR A 715 -28.24 2.04 -7.51
CA TYR A 715 -29.00 2.12 -6.26
C TYR A 715 -28.39 3.13 -5.28
N ILE A 716 -27.06 3.15 -5.11
CA ILE A 716 -26.35 4.12 -4.26
C ILE A 716 -26.55 5.55 -4.79
N ARG A 717 -26.39 5.77 -6.09
CA ARG A 717 -26.63 7.09 -6.68
C ARG A 717 -28.09 7.53 -6.56
N GLY A 718 -29.03 6.60 -6.70
CA GLY A 718 -30.43 6.90 -6.43
C GLY A 718 -30.71 7.24 -4.97
N LEU A 719 -29.91 6.75 -4.01
CA LEU A 719 -29.97 7.21 -2.61
C LEU A 719 -29.50 8.66 -2.45
N GLU A 720 -28.47 9.07 -3.19
CA GLU A 720 -27.95 10.45 -3.21
C GLU A 720 -28.99 11.41 -3.79
N LEU A 721 -29.54 11.08 -4.98
CA LEU A 721 -30.64 11.85 -5.58
C LEU A 721 -31.86 11.90 -4.65
N ALA A 722 -32.15 10.80 -3.96
CA ALA A 722 -33.23 10.77 -2.97
C ALA A 722 -32.97 11.70 -1.78
N ARG A 723 -31.72 11.98 -1.40
CA ARG A 723 -31.39 13.00 -0.39
C ARG A 723 -31.68 14.40 -0.91
N GLU A 724 -31.46 14.65 -2.20
CA GLU A 724 -31.79 15.91 -2.89
C GLU A 724 -33.30 16.05 -3.21
N GLY A 725 -34.12 15.07 -2.81
CA GLY A 725 -35.57 15.07 -3.00
C GLY A 725 -36.03 14.48 -4.33
N GLN A 726 -35.13 13.94 -5.15
CA GLN A 726 -35.43 13.32 -6.44
C GLN A 726 -35.36 11.79 -6.33
N VAL A 727 -36.51 11.10 -6.40
CA VAL A 727 -36.55 9.62 -6.36
C VAL A 727 -37.11 9.09 -7.67
N PRO A 728 -36.26 8.64 -8.61
CA PRO A 728 -36.74 8.09 -9.88
C PRO A 728 -37.56 6.81 -9.66
N GLU A 729 -38.57 6.58 -10.49
CA GLU A 729 -39.50 5.44 -10.30
C GLU A 729 -38.80 4.08 -10.43
N ALA A 730 -37.87 3.95 -11.39
CA ALA A 730 -37.07 2.74 -11.57
C ALA A 730 -36.22 2.41 -10.32
N TRP A 731 -35.83 3.40 -9.52
CA TRP A 731 -35.11 3.19 -8.27
C TRP A 731 -36.03 2.60 -7.19
N LYS A 732 -37.30 3.02 -7.14
CA LYS A 732 -38.28 2.45 -6.20
C LYS A 732 -38.56 0.99 -6.51
N VAL A 733 -38.66 0.63 -7.79
CA VAL A 733 -38.82 -0.76 -8.23
C VAL A 733 -37.61 -1.59 -7.81
N LEU A 734 -36.40 -1.08 -8.07
CA LEU A 734 -35.15 -1.73 -7.68
C LEU A 734 -35.06 -1.91 -6.14
N HIS A 735 -35.42 -0.89 -5.36
CA HIS A 735 -35.49 -0.98 -3.91
C HIS A 735 -36.43 -2.08 -3.43
N GLN A 736 -37.65 -2.14 -3.98
CA GLN A 736 -38.62 -3.18 -3.62
C GLN A 736 -38.11 -4.58 -3.96
N TRP A 737 -37.44 -4.74 -5.10
CA TRP A 737 -36.84 -6.01 -5.48
C TRP A 737 -35.74 -6.43 -4.50
N TYR A 738 -34.77 -5.56 -4.21
CA TYR A 738 -33.69 -5.83 -3.25
C TYR A 738 -34.21 -6.16 -1.84
N MET A 739 -35.30 -5.52 -1.40
CA MET A 739 -35.89 -5.78 -0.08
C MET A 739 -36.65 -7.12 -0.01
N LYS A 740 -37.09 -7.66 -1.14
CA LYS A 740 -37.78 -8.96 -1.23
C LYS A 740 -36.80 -10.13 -1.32
N GLU A 741 -35.65 -9.94 -1.96
CA GLU A 741 -34.63 -10.97 -2.14
C GLU A 741 -33.79 -11.19 -0.86
N PRO A 742 -33.86 -12.35 -0.19
CA PRO A 742 -33.22 -12.57 1.11
C PRO A 742 -31.70 -12.33 1.11
N GLY A 743 -30.99 -12.81 0.07
CA GLY A 743 -29.53 -12.66 -0.03
C GLY A 743 -29.05 -11.22 -0.29
N TRP A 744 -29.91 -10.36 -0.85
CA TRP A 744 -29.58 -8.97 -1.15
C TRP A 744 -30.06 -7.98 -0.09
N LYS A 745 -31.17 -8.29 0.58
CA LYS A 745 -31.74 -7.45 1.64
C LYS A 745 -30.71 -7.10 2.71
N ASP A 746 -29.97 -8.10 3.19
CA ASP A 746 -28.97 -7.91 4.26
C ASP A 746 -27.80 -7.02 3.80
N ARG A 747 -27.49 -7.01 2.49
CA ARG A 747 -26.45 -6.14 1.91
C ARG A 747 -26.95 -4.71 1.67
N ILE A 748 -28.19 -4.55 1.23
CA ILE A 748 -28.76 -3.27 0.80
C ILE A 748 -29.36 -2.47 1.97
N LEU A 749 -29.91 -3.13 2.99
CA LEU A 749 -30.53 -2.49 4.13
C LEU A 749 -29.57 -1.53 4.88
N PRO A 750 -28.31 -1.90 5.17
CA PRO A 750 -27.35 -0.97 5.77
C PRO A 750 -27.08 0.27 4.90
N LEU A 751 -26.98 0.11 3.57
CA LEU A 751 -26.80 1.22 2.63
C LEU A 751 -28.00 2.16 2.63
N TYR A 752 -29.21 1.60 2.65
CA TYR A 752 -30.44 2.39 2.76
C TYR A 752 -30.54 3.14 4.10
N GLN A 753 -30.18 2.48 5.20
CA GLN A 753 -30.16 3.08 6.54
C GLN A 753 -29.14 4.22 6.66
N ALA A 754 -27.99 4.12 5.96
CA ALA A 754 -26.97 5.17 5.91
C ALA A 754 -27.46 6.49 5.29
N ARG A 755 -28.62 6.50 4.61
CA ARG A 755 -29.27 7.73 4.10
C ARG A 755 -29.63 8.68 5.24
N TYR A 756 -30.12 8.15 6.35
CA TYR A 756 -30.42 8.94 7.53
C TYR A 756 -29.12 9.07 8.33
N PRO A 757 -28.57 10.27 8.53
CA PRO A 757 -27.46 10.45 9.45
C PRO A 757 -27.99 10.06 10.83
N VAL A 758 -27.66 8.85 11.25
CA VAL A 758 -28.16 8.32 12.50
C VAL A 758 -27.39 9.04 13.61
N ARG A 759 -27.97 10.09 14.19
CA ARG A 759 -27.63 10.63 15.52
C ARG A 759 -27.93 9.58 16.61
N HIS A 760 -27.30 8.42 16.57
CA HIS A 760 -27.35 7.45 17.66
C HIS A 760 -25.99 7.33 18.31
N ARG A 761 -25.56 8.43 18.93
CA ARG A 761 -24.77 8.30 20.16
C ARG A 761 -25.67 8.75 21.28
N LYS A 762 -26.61 7.87 21.64
CA LYS A 762 -27.44 8.06 22.82
C LYS A 762 -26.51 8.16 24.02
N ASN A 763 -26.80 9.09 24.94
CA ASN A 763 -26.17 9.08 26.25
C ASN A 763 -26.27 7.68 26.86
N LEU A 764 -25.27 7.31 27.64
CA LEU A 764 -25.32 6.07 28.40
C LEU A 764 -26.52 6.15 29.34
N THR A 765 -27.19 5.02 29.55
CA THR A 765 -28.14 4.95 30.67
C THR A 765 -27.37 5.16 31.97
N PRO A 766 -27.97 5.77 33.02
CA PRO A 766 -27.30 5.94 34.31
C PRO A 766 -26.73 4.61 34.84
N GLN A 767 -27.45 3.50 34.70
CA GLN A 767 -26.98 2.18 35.12
C GLN A 767 -25.70 1.76 34.36
N THR A 768 -25.66 1.95 33.04
CA THR A 768 -24.46 1.67 32.23
C THR A 768 -23.30 2.58 32.64
N ALA A 769 -23.55 3.88 32.87
CA ALA A 769 -22.53 4.81 33.33
C ALA A 769 -21.95 4.38 34.68
N TRP A 770 -22.77 3.87 35.60
CA TRP A 770 -22.29 3.35 36.89
C TRP A 770 -21.52 2.04 36.77
N SER A 771 -21.83 1.18 35.80
CA SER A 771 -21.01 -0.01 35.52
C SER A 771 -19.64 0.35 34.93
N VAL A 772 -19.58 1.38 34.10
CA VAL A 772 -18.35 1.85 33.44
C VAL A 772 -17.46 2.63 34.41
N TYR A 773 -18.03 3.58 35.15
CA TYR A 773 -17.28 4.51 36.01
C TYR A 773 -17.29 4.15 37.51
N GLY A 774 -18.19 3.25 37.93
CA GLY A 774 -18.46 2.95 39.34
C GLY A 774 -19.55 3.85 39.95
N THR A 775 -19.83 3.67 41.25
CA THR A 775 -20.78 4.50 42.01
C THR A 775 -20.21 5.85 42.46
N GLY A 776 -18.99 6.18 42.04
CA GLY A 776 -18.30 7.44 42.33
C GLY A 776 -17.12 7.62 41.38
N ILE A 777 -16.80 8.87 41.07
CA ILE A 777 -15.73 9.20 40.14
C ILE A 777 -14.43 9.32 40.92
N ARG A 778 -13.45 8.47 40.58
CA ARG A 778 -12.06 8.58 41.04
C ARG A 778 -11.19 9.13 39.92
N GLY A 779 -10.45 10.22 40.15
CA GLY A 779 -9.60 10.77 39.08
C GLY A 779 -8.77 11.98 39.48
N SER A 780 -8.08 12.54 38.50
CA SER A 780 -7.32 13.79 38.60
C SER A 780 -8.14 14.98 38.12
N VAL A 781 -7.66 16.20 38.40
CA VAL A 781 -8.24 17.43 37.84
C VAL A 781 -8.21 17.42 36.31
N THR A 782 -7.13 16.90 35.73
CA THR A 782 -6.97 16.75 34.27
C THR A 782 -8.03 15.83 33.63
N ARG A 783 -8.61 14.88 34.38
CA ARG A 783 -9.74 14.06 33.91
C ARG A 783 -11.00 14.92 33.72
N LEU A 784 -11.25 15.87 34.62
CA LEU A 784 -12.40 16.77 34.51
C LEU A 784 -12.20 17.82 33.41
N GLU A 785 -10.97 18.32 33.25
CA GLU A 785 -10.61 19.17 32.12
C GLU A 785 -10.79 18.43 30.78
N SER A 786 -10.44 17.14 30.71
CA SER A 786 -10.70 16.29 29.51
C SER A 786 -12.20 16.22 29.19
N TYR A 787 -13.06 16.05 30.21
CA TYR A 787 -14.51 16.09 30.02
C TYR A 787 -15.00 17.47 29.56
N ALA A 788 -14.46 18.54 30.15
CA ALA A 788 -14.76 19.91 29.72
C ALA A 788 -14.33 20.16 28.27
N ARG A 789 -13.24 19.55 27.78
CA ARG A 789 -12.83 19.65 26.37
C ARG A 789 -13.81 18.97 25.42
N CYS A 790 -14.16 17.72 25.71
CA CYS A 790 -15.13 16.93 24.96
C CYS A 790 -15.61 15.72 25.80
N PRO A 791 -16.93 15.60 26.09
CA PRO A 791 -17.47 14.45 26.84
C PRO A 791 -17.17 13.10 26.19
N TYR A 792 -17.24 13.01 24.86
CA TYR A 792 -16.94 11.77 24.15
C TYR A 792 -15.48 11.35 24.25
N ALA A 793 -14.53 12.30 24.17
CA ALA A 793 -13.11 11.99 24.35
C ALA A 793 -12.83 11.44 25.75
N HIS A 794 -13.47 12.01 26.78
CA HIS A 794 -13.41 11.48 28.14
C HIS A 794 -14.00 10.07 28.25
N PHE A 795 -15.12 9.79 27.59
CA PHE A 795 -15.70 8.45 27.55
C PHE A 795 -14.75 7.42 26.95
N LEU A 796 -14.09 7.74 25.84
CA LEU A 796 -13.10 6.85 25.21
C LEU A 796 -11.88 6.63 26.11
N GLU A 797 -11.35 7.69 26.72
CA GLU A 797 -10.13 7.65 27.53
C GLU A 797 -10.34 7.00 28.92
N TYR A 798 -11.42 7.35 29.62
CA TYR A 798 -11.64 6.94 31.01
C TYR A 798 -12.77 5.95 31.19
N GLY A 799 -13.69 5.85 30.22
CA GLY A 799 -14.76 4.86 30.21
C GLY A 799 -14.29 3.56 29.57
N LEU A 800 -13.98 3.62 28.27
CA LEU A 800 -13.50 2.46 27.50
C LEU A 800 -12.00 2.16 27.71
N LYS A 801 -11.25 3.12 28.28
CA LYS A 801 -9.81 2.98 28.58
C LYS A 801 -8.96 2.72 27.34
N LEU A 802 -9.36 3.33 26.22
CA LEU A 802 -8.58 3.28 24.99
C LEU A 802 -7.28 4.06 25.16
N GLY A 803 -6.19 3.55 24.62
CA GLY A 803 -4.88 4.20 24.63
C GLY A 803 -4.20 4.04 23.29
N GLU A 804 -3.28 4.96 22.99
CA GLU A 804 -2.39 4.79 21.84
C GLU A 804 -1.48 3.58 22.05
N ARG A 805 -1.08 2.99 20.94
CA ARG A 805 -0.02 1.99 20.93
C ARG A 805 1.27 2.57 21.50
N GLU A 806 1.92 1.84 22.40
CA GLU A 806 3.19 2.26 22.97
C GLU A 806 4.31 2.18 21.93
N THR A 807 5.20 3.17 21.94
CA THR A 807 6.37 3.25 21.05
C THR A 807 7.63 3.45 21.89
N ALA A 808 8.78 3.02 21.39
CA ALA A 808 10.08 3.17 22.06
C ALA A 808 10.61 4.62 22.13
N GLU A 809 9.79 5.62 21.76
CA GLU A 809 10.18 7.02 21.76
C GLU A 809 9.96 7.67 23.12
N LEU A 810 10.92 8.50 23.56
CA LEU A 810 10.72 9.38 24.71
C LEU A 810 9.66 10.45 24.35
N LYS A 811 8.43 10.28 24.85
CA LYS A 811 7.36 11.26 24.71
C LYS A 811 7.62 12.47 25.61
N ALA A 812 7.07 13.63 25.26
CA ALA A 812 7.19 14.85 26.07
C ALA A 812 6.69 14.67 27.51
N THR A 813 5.69 13.81 27.72
CA THR A 813 5.15 13.44 29.04
C THR A 813 6.15 12.67 29.90
N ASP A 814 6.96 11.79 29.29
CA ASP A 814 7.99 11.03 30.01
C ASP A 814 9.12 11.95 30.50
N LEU A 815 9.53 12.90 29.66
CA LEU A 815 10.52 13.93 29.99
C LEU A 815 10.00 14.89 31.06
N GLY A 816 8.75 15.34 30.95
CA GLY A 816 8.12 16.12 32.01
C GLY A 816 8.17 15.37 33.35
N SER A 817 7.69 14.14 33.39
CA SER A 817 7.73 13.30 34.61
C SER A 817 9.15 13.08 35.15
N LEU A 818 10.17 13.03 34.27
CA LEU A 818 11.57 12.96 34.68
C LEU A 818 12.01 14.26 35.36
N ASN A 819 11.68 15.42 34.78
CA ASN A 819 12.02 16.72 35.33
C ASN A 819 11.40 16.92 36.73
N HIS A 820 10.13 16.54 36.91
CA HIS A 820 9.44 16.58 38.20
C HIS A 820 10.16 15.75 39.27
N GLU A 821 10.50 14.50 38.95
CA GLU A 821 11.23 13.62 39.87
C GLU A 821 12.61 14.19 40.26
N ILE A 822 13.33 14.76 39.30
CA ILE A 822 14.65 15.36 39.55
C ILE A 822 14.52 16.59 40.45
N LEU A 823 13.58 17.50 40.15
CA LEU A 823 13.34 18.70 40.95
C LEU A 823 12.87 18.36 42.37
N PHE A 824 12.06 17.30 42.52
CA PHE A 824 11.65 16.79 43.83
C PHE A 824 12.84 16.34 44.67
N ARG A 825 13.68 15.43 44.13
CA ARG A 825 14.89 14.92 44.82
C ARG A 825 15.85 16.04 45.17
N TYR A 826 16.08 16.94 44.21
CA TYR A 826 16.93 18.10 44.41
C TYR A 826 16.43 18.96 45.57
N SER A 827 15.13 19.30 45.55
CA SER A 827 14.54 20.20 46.53
C SER A 827 14.48 19.58 47.94
N GLU A 828 14.24 18.28 48.04
CA GLU A 828 14.29 17.55 49.31
C GLU A 828 15.70 17.58 49.91
N LYS A 829 16.74 17.39 49.08
CA LYS A 829 18.14 17.44 49.52
C LYS A 829 18.54 18.83 50.00
N VAL A 830 18.20 19.89 49.24
CA VAL A 830 18.48 21.27 49.65
C VAL A 830 17.83 21.57 51.00
N THR A 831 16.55 21.22 51.18
CA THR A 831 15.80 21.52 52.42
C THR A 831 16.33 20.74 53.63
N ARG A 832 16.87 19.53 53.44
CA ARG A 832 17.43 18.71 54.53
C ARG A 832 18.87 19.05 54.90
N GLN A 833 19.68 19.45 53.93
CA GLN A 833 21.14 19.57 54.08
C GLN A 833 21.62 21.02 54.09
N ASN A 834 20.82 21.97 53.57
CA ASN A 834 21.21 23.35 53.33
C ASN A 834 20.02 24.32 53.51
N SER A 835 20.23 25.61 53.22
CA SER A 835 19.18 26.61 53.08
C SER A 835 19.16 27.18 51.68
N TRP A 836 17.97 27.37 51.11
CA TRP A 836 17.77 28.00 49.80
C TRP A 836 18.36 29.41 49.70
N TYR A 837 18.55 30.08 50.84
CA TYR A 837 19.15 31.42 50.90
C TYR A 837 20.68 31.41 50.90
N THR A 838 21.31 30.37 51.47
CA THR A 838 22.76 30.37 51.78
C THR A 838 23.57 29.32 51.03
N ILE A 839 22.95 28.40 50.29
CA ILE A 839 23.64 27.37 49.51
C ILE A 839 24.61 27.97 48.49
N LEU A 840 25.83 27.42 48.40
CA LEU A 840 26.84 27.83 47.44
C LEU A 840 26.55 27.24 46.04
N PRO A 841 26.89 27.93 44.93
CA PRO A 841 26.63 27.44 43.58
C PRO A 841 27.19 26.04 43.29
N GLU A 842 28.42 25.78 43.73
CA GLU A 842 29.13 24.50 43.55
C GLU A 842 28.43 23.33 44.27
N GLU A 843 27.91 23.58 45.49
CA GLU A 843 27.17 22.59 46.27
C GLU A 843 25.79 22.32 45.66
N SER A 844 25.13 23.35 45.14
CA SER A 844 23.86 23.23 44.42
C SER A 844 24.02 22.37 43.16
N GLU A 845 25.06 22.62 42.36
CA GLU A 845 25.34 21.84 41.15
C GLU A 845 25.60 20.36 41.48
N ALA A 846 26.37 20.08 42.54
CA ALA A 846 26.64 18.72 43.00
C ALA A 846 25.36 17.96 43.39
N LEU A 847 24.46 18.61 44.14
CA LEU A 847 23.17 18.02 44.54
C LEU A 847 22.24 17.79 43.33
N LEU A 848 22.28 18.67 42.34
CA LEU A 848 21.51 18.51 41.09
C LEU A 848 22.00 17.30 40.28
N LEU A 849 23.32 17.19 40.08
CA LEU A 849 23.93 16.06 39.37
C LEU A 849 23.64 14.72 40.05
N GLU A 850 23.69 14.67 41.38
CA GLU A 850 23.32 13.48 42.15
C GLU A 850 21.84 13.13 41.96
N SER A 851 20.95 14.12 42.01
CA SER A 851 19.50 13.93 41.82
C SER A 851 19.15 13.44 40.41
N ILE A 852 19.85 13.94 39.38
CA ILE A 852 19.75 13.45 37.99
C ILE A 852 20.14 11.97 37.93
N ARG A 853 21.30 11.60 38.50
CA ARG A 853 21.79 10.20 38.48
C ARG A 853 20.82 9.25 39.18
N GLU A 854 20.29 9.63 40.33
CA GLU A 854 19.32 8.81 41.06
C GLU A 854 17.99 8.65 40.31
N ALA A 855 17.46 9.72 39.71
CA ALA A 855 16.23 9.66 38.93
C ALA A 855 16.40 8.82 37.65
N GLU A 856 17.57 8.90 37.01
CA GLU A 856 17.98 8.05 35.90
C GLU A 856 18.04 6.57 36.32
N LEU A 857 18.71 6.24 37.42
CA LEU A 857 18.82 4.87 37.95
C LEU A 857 17.49 4.28 38.42
N ALA A 858 16.59 5.11 38.97
CA ALA A 858 15.27 4.69 39.44
C ALA A 858 14.35 4.26 38.28
N ARG A 859 14.60 4.75 37.05
CA ARG A 859 13.85 4.31 35.86
C ARG A 859 14.45 3.01 35.33
N LYS A 860 13.77 1.90 35.58
CA LYS A 860 14.10 0.54 35.10
C LYS A 860 14.04 0.36 33.56
N ASP A 861 14.06 1.43 32.77
CA ASP A 861 13.88 1.39 31.33
C ASP A 861 15.20 1.62 30.58
N THR A 862 15.80 0.53 30.09
CA THR A 862 17.05 0.55 29.32
C THR A 862 16.94 1.32 28.00
N ALA A 863 15.72 1.54 27.49
CA ALA A 863 15.45 2.27 26.25
C ALA A 863 15.85 3.76 26.27
N LEU A 864 16.05 4.35 27.45
CA LEU A 864 16.50 5.74 27.62
C LEU A 864 17.89 6.01 27.03
N TYR A 865 18.75 4.99 26.90
CA TYR A 865 20.13 5.13 26.43
C TYR A 865 20.41 4.41 25.11
N ASP A 866 19.38 3.85 24.47
CA ASP A 866 19.53 2.96 23.31
C ASP A 866 19.80 3.69 21.98
N SER A 867 19.73 5.01 21.95
CA SER A 867 20.00 5.80 20.73
C SER A 867 20.72 7.10 21.05
N ALA A 868 21.61 7.52 20.13
CA ALA A 868 22.27 8.82 20.19
C ALA A 868 21.27 10.00 20.31
N ARG A 869 20.06 9.85 19.73
CA ARG A 869 18.97 10.82 19.85
C ARG A 869 18.46 10.96 21.29
N ASN A 870 18.27 9.83 22.00
CA ASN A 870 17.81 9.86 23.40
C ASN A 870 18.91 10.39 24.33
N GLU A 871 20.18 10.05 24.08
CA GLU A 871 21.33 10.59 24.81
C GLU A 871 21.43 12.12 24.68
N TYR A 872 21.23 12.64 23.47
CA TYR A 872 21.16 14.09 23.24
C TYR A 872 19.99 14.74 23.99
N ARG A 873 18.79 14.12 23.97
CA ARG A 873 17.63 14.62 24.72
C ARG A 873 17.88 14.65 26.23
N LEU A 874 18.56 13.67 26.79
CA LEU A 874 18.96 13.67 28.20
C LEU A 874 19.96 14.78 28.50
N THR A 875 20.91 15.03 27.59
CA THR A 875 21.85 16.15 27.71
C THR A 875 21.10 17.49 27.74
N MET A 876 20.09 17.65 26.89
CA MET A 876 19.22 18.83 26.91
C MET A 876 18.46 18.98 28.22
N VAL A 877 17.89 17.89 28.76
CA VAL A 877 17.22 17.89 30.07
C VAL A 877 18.15 18.38 31.18
N ARG A 878 19.40 17.89 31.22
CA ARG A 878 20.39 18.32 32.23
C ARG A 878 20.66 19.82 32.13
N ARG A 879 20.83 20.34 30.92
CA ARG A 879 21.05 21.76 30.66
C ARG A 879 19.85 22.60 31.11
N THR A 880 18.64 22.21 30.72
CA THR A 880 17.40 22.87 31.14
C THR A 880 17.23 22.89 32.66
N LEU A 881 17.50 21.78 33.34
CA LEU A 881 17.35 21.72 34.80
C LEU A 881 18.36 22.59 35.54
N HIS A 882 19.59 22.74 35.02
CA HIS A 882 20.56 23.69 35.57
C HIS A 882 20.01 25.13 35.50
N THR A 883 19.56 25.56 34.32
CA THR A 883 18.96 26.89 34.11
C THR A 883 17.74 27.12 35.03
N VAL A 884 16.88 26.12 35.18
CA VAL A 884 15.68 26.18 36.03
C VAL A 884 16.04 26.27 37.51
N VAL A 885 17.00 25.47 38.00
CA VAL A 885 17.43 25.50 39.41
C VAL A 885 18.09 26.84 39.75
N ASP A 886 18.94 27.38 38.89
CA ASP A 886 19.55 28.71 39.07
C ASP A 886 18.47 29.80 39.15
N THR A 887 17.46 29.71 38.29
CA THR A 887 16.32 30.64 38.29
C THR A 887 15.52 30.50 39.59
N ILE A 888 15.26 29.29 40.08
CA ILE A 888 14.56 29.05 41.34
C ILE A 888 15.29 29.71 42.52
N HIS A 889 16.63 29.60 42.61
CA HIS A 889 17.37 30.26 43.69
C HIS A 889 17.24 31.77 43.63
N ALA A 890 17.37 32.36 42.44
CA ALA A 890 17.19 33.80 42.27
C ALA A 890 15.79 34.25 42.71
N GLN A 891 14.75 33.49 42.34
CA GLN A 891 13.37 33.77 42.72
C GLN A 891 13.12 33.63 44.24
N VAL A 892 13.74 32.65 44.91
CA VAL A 892 13.61 32.50 46.37
C VAL A 892 14.38 33.60 47.11
N LYS A 893 15.59 33.94 46.67
CA LYS A 893 16.42 35.00 47.28
C LYS A 893 15.80 36.40 47.17
N ALA A 894 14.97 36.65 46.15
CA ALA A 894 14.30 37.93 45.95
C ALA A 894 13.13 38.20 46.93
N GLY A 895 12.55 37.16 47.55
CA GLY A 895 11.35 37.28 48.40
C GLY A 895 11.49 36.61 49.77
N ILE A 896 10.39 36.59 50.53
CA ILE A 896 10.33 35.95 51.86
C ILE A 896 9.74 34.55 51.85
N LEU A 897 9.19 34.11 50.71
CA LEU A 897 8.55 32.81 50.56
C LEU A 897 9.60 31.74 50.23
N GLU A 898 9.73 30.77 51.12
CA GLU A 898 10.58 29.61 50.95
C GLU A 898 9.75 28.37 50.60
N PRO A 899 10.26 27.49 49.74
CA PRO A 899 9.57 26.24 49.44
C PRO A 899 9.61 25.26 50.61
N VAL A 900 8.43 24.73 50.98
CA VAL A 900 8.24 23.84 52.14
C VAL A 900 7.79 22.45 51.74
N TRP A 901 6.91 22.33 50.73
CA TRP A 901 6.47 21.03 50.21
C TRP A 901 6.75 20.89 48.71
N TYR A 902 7.06 19.65 48.32
CA TYR A 902 7.36 19.25 46.95
C TYR A 902 6.64 17.93 46.64
N GLU A 903 6.10 17.80 45.43
CA GLU A 903 5.32 16.64 44.97
C GLU A 903 4.33 16.13 46.04
N ARG A 904 3.63 17.06 46.71
CA ARG A 904 2.73 16.72 47.82
C ARG A 904 1.44 16.14 47.29
N THR A 905 1.16 14.90 47.64
CA THR A 905 -0.10 14.23 47.32
C THR A 905 -1.25 14.79 48.14
N PHE A 906 -2.41 14.94 47.51
CA PHE A 906 -3.65 15.31 48.19
C PHE A 906 -4.81 14.42 47.77
N HIS A 907 -5.80 14.33 48.65
CA HIS A 907 -7.02 13.57 48.43
C HIS A 907 -8.23 14.43 48.83
N ILE A 908 -9.05 14.80 47.84
CA ILE A 908 -10.31 15.53 48.05
C ILE A 908 -11.45 14.55 47.83
N THR A 909 -12.28 14.33 48.85
CA THR A 909 -13.52 13.56 48.73
C THR A 909 -14.73 14.46 48.89
N ARG A 910 -15.64 14.44 47.92
CA ARG A 910 -16.84 15.28 47.91
C ARG A 910 -18.07 14.46 47.58
N ARG A 911 -19.18 14.74 48.26
CA ARG A 911 -20.49 14.18 47.91
C ARG A 911 -21.06 15.00 46.75
N LEU A 912 -21.43 14.32 45.66
CA LEU A 912 -22.10 14.98 44.55
C LEU A 912 -23.55 15.25 44.94
N GLN A 913 -23.98 16.50 44.72
CA GLN A 913 -25.36 16.93 44.93
C GLN A 913 -25.88 17.45 43.58
N SER A 914 -27.02 16.93 43.15
CA SER A 914 -27.71 17.39 41.93
C SER A 914 -29.17 17.64 42.24
N ALA A 915 -29.76 18.65 41.59
CA ALA A 915 -31.20 18.89 41.59
C ALA A 915 -31.95 17.88 40.69
N ALA A 916 -31.24 17.14 39.84
CA ALA A 916 -31.80 16.10 38.98
C ALA A 916 -31.79 14.72 39.68
N GLU A 917 -32.94 14.05 39.69
CA GLU A 917 -33.29 12.84 40.47
C GLU A 917 -32.55 11.53 40.06
N GLN A 918 -31.34 11.56 39.48
CA GLN A 918 -30.71 10.35 38.90
C GLN A 918 -29.25 10.10 39.31
N LEU A 919 -28.85 10.50 40.51
CA LEU A 919 -27.54 10.10 41.07
C LEU A 919 -27.67 8.98 42.11
N PRO A 920 -26.70 8.05 42.21
CA PRO A 920 -26.66 7.08 43.30
C PRO A 920 -26.69 7.77 44.68
N GLU A 921 -27.36 7.21 45.68
CA GLU A 921 -27.48 7.79 47.04
C GLU A 921 -26.12 8.15 47.69
N LYS A 922 -25.06 7.44 47.28
CA LYS A 922 -23.66 7.60 47.72
C LYS A 922 -22.72 8.11 46.62
N ALA A 923 -23.21 8.87 45.63
CA ALA A 923 -22.38 9.45 44.59
C ALA A 923 -21.27 10.36 45.18
N GLN A 924 -20.02 9.98 44.95
CA GLN A 924 -18.85 10.71 45.44
C GLN A 924 -17.89 11.04 44.30
N LEU A 925 -17.32 12.23 44.35
CA LEU A 925 -16.17 12.64 43.55
C LEU A 925 -14.92 12.59 44.45
N GLN A 926 -14.00 11.69 44.10
CA GLN A 926 -12.72 11.48 44.78
C GLN A 926 -11.61 11.93 43.85
N LEU A 927 -11.06 13.12 44.12
CA LEU A 927 -9.94 13.66 43.36
C LEU A 927 -8.62 13.38 44.07
N TYR A 928 -7.67 12.87 43.32
CA TYR A 928 -6.28 12.75 43.74
C TYR A 928 -5.40 13.58 42.80
N GLY A 929 -4.37 14.19 43.36
CA GLY A 929 -3.43 14.99 42.60
C GLY A 929 -2.15 15.20 43.37
N VAL A 930 -1.20 15.86 42.72
CA VAL A 930 0.11 16.17 43.26
C VAL A 930 0.36 17.65 43.07
N ILE A 931 0.66 18.36 44.17
CA ILE A 931 1.07 19.75 44.14
C ILE A 931 2.58 19.76 43.97
N ASP A 932 3.07 20.25 42.82
CA ASP A 932 4.49 20.19 42.48
C ASP A 932 5.36 20.93 43.51
N ARG A 933 4.96 22.16 43.86
CA ARG A 933 5.66 22.99 44.84
C ARG A 933 4.71 23.93 45.60
N MET A 934 4.92 24.02 46.91
CA MET A 934 4.22 24.92 47.81
C MET A 934 5.22 25.70 48.68
N ASP A 935 5.07 27.02 48.68
CA ASP A 935 5.95 27.93 49.41
C ASP A 935 5.17 28.67 50.49
N LEU A 936 5.79 28.86 51.64
CA LEU A 936 5.19 29.51 52.81
C LEU A 936 6.06 30.67 53.29
N ALA A 937 5.42 31.68 53.87
CA ALA A 937 6.11 32.72 54.64
C ALA A 937 5.23 33.22 55.79
N ARG A 938 5.89 33.72 56.83
CA ARG A 938 5.24 34.51 57.88
C ARG A 938 5.55 35.98 57.63
N PRO A 939 4.57 36.82 57.29
CA PRO A 939 4.79 38.23 57.04
C PRO A 939 5.20 38.96 58.33
N GLU A 940 6.23 39.81 58.25
CA GLU A 940 6.69 40.62 59.37
C GLU A 940 5.59 41.59 59.82
N GLY A 941 5.37 41.70 61.14
CA GLY A 941 4.36 42.60 61.71
C GLY A 941 2.91 42.09 61.70
N ARG A 942 2.63 40.88 61.18
CA ARG A 942 1.29 40.25 61.22
C ARG A 942 1.32 38.85 61.87
N PRO A 943 1.49 38.76 63.21
CA PRO A 943 1.52 37.48 63.90
C PRO A 943 0.18 36.76 63.78
N GLY A 944 0.19 35.53 63.29
CA GLY A 944 -1.01 34.71 63.06
C GLY A 944 -1.46 34.63 61.59
N GLU A 945 -0.78 35.30 60.67
CA GLU A 945 -1.00 35.14 59.22
C GLU A 945 0.09 34.27 58.59
N GLN A 946 -0.27 33.47 57.59
CA GLN A 946 0.66 32.66 56.80
C GLN A 946 0.37 32.83 55.31
N LEU A 947 1.39 33.25 54.57
CA LEU A 947 1.31 33.41 53.11
C LEU A 947 1.50 32.06 52.43
N LEU A 948 0.66 31.77 51.43
CA LEU A 948 0.67 30.53 50.65
C LEU A 948 0.88 30.80 49.16
N ARG A 949 1.94 30.24 48.58
CA ARG A 949 2.18 30.27 47.13
C ARG A 949 2.23 28.86 46.55
N ILE A 950 1.53 28.65 45.43
CA ILE A 950 1.55 27.39 44.68
C ILE A 950 2.27 27.60 43.35
N ILE A 951 3.19 26.69 43.02
CA ILE A 951 3.91 26.68 41.76
C ILE A 951 3.74 25.31 41.11
N ASP A 952 3.30 25.31 39.85
CA ASP A 952 3.18 24.11 39.01
C ASP A 952 4.19 24.22 37.85
N TYR A 953 5.03 23.20 37.68
CA TYR A 953 6.08 23.19 36.67
C TYR A 953 5.53 22.68 35.34
N LYS A 954 5.80 23.40 34.24
CA LYS A 954 5.34 23.04 32.90
C LYS A 954 6.47 23.16 31.89
N SER A 955 6.59 22.18 30.99
CA SER A 955 7.58 22.20 29.91
C SER A 955 7.25 23.21 28.79
N SER A 956 5.99 23.63 28.68
CA SER A 956 5.54 24.65 27.74
C SER A 956 5.22 25.93 28.47
N LYS A 957 5.39 27.09 27.81
CA LYS A 957 4.88 28.36 28.31
C LYS A 957 3.37 28.25 28.55
N ARG A 958 2.93 28.50 29.78
CA ARG A 958 1.51 28.56 30.16
C ARG A 958 1.27 29.81 30.98
N GLU A 959 0.12 30.43 30.75
CA GLU A 959 -0.38 31.57 31.52
C GLU A 959 -1.73 31.17 32.11
N PHE A 960 -2.17 31.87 33.16
CA PHE A 960 -3.51 31.67 33.71
C PHE A 960 -4.51 32.43 32.85
N ASP A 961 -5.44 31.73 32.21
CA ASP A 961 -6.50 32.31 31.40
C ASP A 961 -7.84 32.19 32.14
N LEU A 962 -8.43 33.35 32.46
CA LEU A 962 -9.67 33.42 33.23
C LEU A 962 -10.87 32.82 32.46
N GLN A 963 -10.85 32.90 31.13
CA GLN A 963 -11.88 32.33 30.27
C GLN A 963 -11.76 30.80 30.19
N GLU A 964 -10.54 30.27 30.02
CA GLU A 964 -10.29 28.82 30.08
C GLU A 964 -10.65 28.26 31.47
N PHE A 965 -10.39 29.01 32.55
CA PHE A 965 -10.84 28.67 33.89
C PHE A 965 -12.38 28.67 33.98
N TYR A 966 -13.07 29.70 33.50
CA TYR A 966 -14.53 29.82 33.59
C TYR A 966 -15.27 28.63 32.94
N TYR A 967 -14.78 28.16 31.80
CA TYR A 967 -15.35 27.02 31.07
C TYR A 967 -14.88 25.65 31.60
N GLY A 968 -13.98 25.62 32.59
CA GLY A 968 -13.49 24.38 33.19
C GLY A 968 -12.35 23.70 32.43
N LEU A 969 -11.73 24.39 31.47
CA LEU A 969 -10.60 23.90 30.66
C LEU A 969 -9.26 23.98 31.41
N GLN A 970 -9.14 24.91 32.36
CA GLN A 970 -7.94 25.14 33.18
C GLN A 970 -8.32 25.28 34.68
N GLN A 971 -8.33 24.18 35.42
CA GLN A 971 -8.76 24.12 36.83
C GLN A 971 -7.62 23.79 37.80
N GLN A 972 -6.53 23.20 37.30
CA GLN A 972 -5.44 22.62 38.10
C GLN A 972 -4.92 23.53 39.24
N LEU A 973 -4.48 24.77 38.94
CA LEU A 973 -3.88 25.68 39.92
C LEU A 973 -4.83 26.05 41.07
N ILE A 974 -6.10 26.33 40.77
CA ILE A 974 -7.10 26.74 41.77
C ILE A 974 -7.50 25.56 42.65
N VAL A 975 -7.57 24.35 42.08
CA VAL A 975 -7.80 23.14 42.86
C VAL A 975 -6.61 22.86 43.79
N TYR A 976 -5.38 23.09 43.33
CA TYR A 976 -4.17 22.92 44.15
C TYR A 976 -4.13 23.93 45.30
N LEU A 977 -4.48 25.19 45.05
CA LEU A 977 -4.62 26.20 46.09
C LEU A 977 -5.66 25.77 47.14
N ALA A 978 -6.86 25.37 46.70
CA ALA A 978 -7.92 24.94 47.61
C ALA A 978 -7.53 23.69 48.42
N ALA A 979 -6.77 22.76 47.82
CA ALA A 979 -6.26 21.57 48.50
C ALA A 979 -5.19 21.94 49.55
N ALA A 980 -4.25 22.81 49.19
CA ALA A 980 -3.20 23.28 50.08
C ALA A 980 -3.76 24.06 51.28
N GLU A 981 -4.73 24.95 51.06
CA GLU A 981 -5.43 25.64 52.14
C GLU A 981 -6.10 24.67 53.12
N GLU A 982 -6.76 23.62 52.61
CA GLU A 982 -7.41 22.62 53.47
C GLU A 982 -6.39 21.82 54.29
N LEU A 983 -5.23 21.49 53.70
CA LEU A 983 -4.14 20.80 54.39
C LEU A 983 -3.53 21.70 55.48
N LEU A 984 -3.23 22.96 55.15
CA LEU A 984 -2.61 23.92 56.08
C LEU A 984 -3.54 24.31 57.22
N ARG A 985 -4.85 24.45 57.00
CA ARG A 985 -5.81 24.70 58.09
C ARG A 985 -5.88 23.55 59.10
N ARG A 986 -5.54 22.32 58.69
CA ARG A 986 -5.46 21.17 59.62
C ARG A 986 -4.16 21.18 60.42
N GLU A 987 -3.06 21.63 59.83
CA GLU A 987 -1.74 21.67 60.46
C GLU A 987 -1.52 22.91 61.33
N TYR A 988 -2.10 24.04 60.92
CA TYR A 988 -2.05 25.35 61.59
C TYR A 988 -3.47 25.91 61.81
N PRO A 989 -4.29 25.33 62.70
CA PRO A 989 -5.69 25.72 62.90
C PRO A 989 -5.87 27.15 63.43
N ASP A 990 -4.87 27.69 64.14
CA ASP A 990 -4.90 29.02 64.73
C ASP A 990 -4.30 30.12 63.81
N GLN A 991 -3.88 29.77 62.58
CA GLN A 991 -3.29 30.71 61.63
C GLN A 991 -4.22 30.99 60.46
N LYS A 992 -4.32 32.26 60.07
CA LYS A 992 -5.05 32.67 58.87
C LYS A 992 -4.16 32.45 57.65
N ILE A 993 -4.56 31.52 56.79
CA ILE A 993 -3.88 31.27 55.51
C ILE A 993 -4.33 32.32 54.49
N ILE A 994 -3.36 33.01 53.88
CA ILE A 994 -3.59 34.04 52.86
C ILE A 994 -2.90 33.58 51.57
N PRO A 995 -3.66 33.36 50.47
CA PRO A 995 -3.07 33.07 49.16
C PRO A 995 -2.20 34.23 48.70
N ALA A 996 -0.89 34.03 48.57
CA ALA A 996 0.03 35.01 47.99
C ALA A 996 0.01 34.97 46.46
N GLY A 997 -0.19 33.78 45.87
CA GLY A 997 -0.36 33.63 44.42
C GLY A 997 -0.32 32.19 43.95
N VAL A 998 -0.75 31.97 42.71
CA VAL A 998 -0.69 30.67 42.02
C VAL A 998 -0.01 30.86 40.68
N PHE A 999 0.99 30.03 40.38
CA PHE A 999 1.88 30.25 39.24
C PHE A 999 2.17 28.98 38.46
N TYR A 1000 2.32 29.13 37.15
CA TYR A 1000 3.09 28.23 36.32
C TYR A 1000 4.55 28.69 36.26
N SER A 1001 5.46 27.74 36.37
CA SER A 1001 6.88 27.94 36.11
C SER A 1001 7.29 27.14 34.87
N GLN A 1002 7.84 27.84 33.87
CA GLN A 1002 8.27 27.21 32.63
C GLN A 1002 9.63 26.52 32.83
N MET A 1003 9.69 25.22 32.56
CA MET A 1003 10.92 24.45 32.52
C MET A 1003 11.50 24.49 31.11
N ASP A 1004 12.33 25.50 30.84
CA ASP A 1004 12.91 25.73 29.52
C ASP A 1004 14.32 26.31 29.64
N ASP A 1005 15.08 26.19 28.55
CA ASP A 1005 16.40 26.77 28.39
C ASP A 1005 16.37 27.73 27.20
N PRO A 1006 15.95 29.00 27.42
CA PRO A 1006 15.59 29.90 26.35
C PRO A 1006 16.83 30.31 25.54
N VAL A 1007 16.71 30.22 24.21
CA VAL A 1007 17.73 30.74 23.30
C VAL A 1007 17.59 32.26 23.19
N LEU A 1008 18.69 32.97 23.36
CA LEU A 1008 18.79 34.42 23.22
C LEU A 1008 19.49 34.79 21.90
N GLU A 1009 19.14 35.95 21.34
CA GLU A 1009 19.88 36.51 20.20
C GLU A 1009 21.15 37.18 20.72
N ASP A 1010 22.31 36.87 20.14
CA ASP A 1010 23.58 37.49 20.55
C ASP A 1010 23.64 38.93 20.03
N THR A 1011 23.37 39.88 20.92
CA THR A 1011 23.49 41.32 20.64
C THR A 1011 24.75 41.94 21.26
N GLY A 1012 25.77 41.13 21.61
CA GLY A 1012 26.99 41.60 22.29
C GLY A 1012 26.82 41.82 23.79
N GLN A 1013 25.92 41.06 24.42
CA GLN A 1013 25.60 41.13 25.85
C GLN A 1013 26.72 40.51 26.71
N THR A 1014 26.90 41.02 27.92
CA THR A 1014 27.76 40.40 28.95
C THR A 1014 27.11 39.14 29.53
N ALA A 1015 27.92 38.26 30.15
CA ALA A 1015 27.41 37.03 30.78
C ALA A 1015 26.34 37.31 31.86
N GLU A 1016 26.45 38.44 32.56
CA GLU A 1016 25.47 38.86 33.57
C GLU A 1016 24.15 39.30 32.91
N GLU A 1017 24.21 40.12 31.84
CA GLU A 1017 23.03 40.53 31.07
C GLU A 1017 22.31 39.34 30.43
N ILE A 1018 23.05 38.35 29.94
CA ILE A 1018 22.50 37.10 29.41
C ILE A 1018 21.72 36.34 30.50
N GLN A 1019 22.30 36.18 31.69
CA GLN A 1019 21.60 35.53 32.80
C GLN A 1019 20.36 36.31 33.25
N GLU A 1020 20.41 37.64 33.22
CA GLU A 1020 19.25 38.47 33.55
C GLU A 1020 18.11 38.30 32.54
N GLU A 1021 18.41 38.26 31.24
CA GLU A 1021 17.41 38.06 30.20
C GLU A 1021 16.80 36.64 30.25
N ILE A 1022 17.61 35.62 30.53
CA ILE A 1022 17.12 34.24 30.76
C ILE A 1022 16.11 34.24 31.93
N ARG A 1023 16.45 34.87 33.06
CA ARG A 1023 15.57 34.94 34.22
C ARG A 1023 14.27 35.71 33.91
N GLU A 1024 14.34 36.77 33.11
CA GLU A 1024 13.14 37.51 32.69
C GLU A 1024 12.20 36.64 31.81
N LYS A 1025 12.76 35.83 30.91
CA LYS A 1025 11.97 34.89 30.08
C LYS A 1025 11.35 33.77 30.92
N LEU A 1026 12.02 33.35 32.00
CA LEU A 1026 11.57 32.29 32.93
C LEU A 1026 10.80 32.80 34.16
N LYS A 1027 10.32 34.06 34.14
CA LYS A 1027 9.49 34.60 35.23
C LYS A 1027 8.18 33.83 35.41
N LEU A 1028 7.71 33.77 36.65
CA LEU A 1028 6.46 33.08 37.00
C LEU A 1028 5.26 33.71 36.28
N GLN A 1029 4.31 32.89 35.82
CA GLN A 1029 3.09 33.34 35.15
C GLN A 1029 1.87 32.86 35.93
N GLY A 1030 0.96 33.75 36.32
CA GLY A 1030 -0.24 33.36 37.04
C GLY A 1030 -0.89 34.53 37.80
N LEU A 1031 -1.68 34.19 38.82
CA LEU A 1031 -2.42 35.17 39.64
C LEU A 1031 -1.62 35.55 40.88
N VAL A 1032 -1.63 36.84 41.20
CA VAL A 1032 -0.85 37.45 42.27
C VAL A 1032 -1.79 38.14 43.23
N ASN A 1033 -1.63 37.95 44.53
CA ASN A 1033 -2.42 38.69 45.51
C ASN A 1033 -1.97 40.15 45.59
N ARG A 1034 -2.93 41.06 45.40
CA ARG A 1034 -2.74 42.51 45.38
C ARG A 1034 -2.19 43.09 46.68
N ASP A 1035 -2.46 42.47 47.82
CA ASP A 1035 -2.13 43.02 49.13
C ASP A 1035 -0.73 42.62 49.62
N VAL A 1036 -0.12 41.59 49.00
CA VAL A 1036 1.10 40.94 49.50
C VAL A 1036 2.15 40.69 48.42
N PHE A 1037 2.00 41.24 47.20
CA PHE A 1037 2.91 40.95 46.09
C PHE A 1037 4.37 41.38 46.35
N THR A 1038 4.61 42.40 47.19
CA THR A 1038 5.96 42.83 47.60
C THR A 1038 6.69 41.78 48.43
N SER A 1039 5.96 40.87 49.09
CA SER A 1039 6.56 39.74 49.82
C SER A 1039 7.24 38.72 48.88
N MET A 1040 6.91 38.73 47.58
CA MET A 1040 7.51 37.85 46.58
C MET A 1040 8.73 38.46 45.87
N ASP A 1041 8.91 39.78 45.95
CA ASP A 1041 10.05 40.51 45.36
C ASP A 1041 10.28 41.82 46.14
N ARG A 1042 11.23 41.79 47.08
CA ARG A 1042 11.54 42.92 47.99
C ARG A 1042 12.10 44.13 47.26
N GLU A 1043 12.74 43.93 46.11
CA GLU A 1043 13.30 45.05 45.31
C GLU A 1043 12.18 45.98 44.79
N MET A 1044 10.93 45.50 44.72
CA MET A 1044 9.78 46.33 44.38
C MET A 1044 9.41 47.32 45.50
N GLU A 1045 9.67 46.97 46.76
CA GLU A 1045 9.48 47.87 47.92
C GLU A 1045 10.52 48.99 47.92
N GLU A 1046 11.72 48.70 47.38
CA GLU A 1046 12.84 49.65 47.23
C GLU A 1046 12.74 50.55 45.99
N GLY A 1047 11.62 50.50 45.26
CA GLY A 1047 11.30 51.43 44.16
C GLY A 1047 11.51 50.89 42.73
N LYS A 1048 11.78 49.59 42.56
CA LYS A 1048 11.87 48.95 41.25
C LYS A 1048 10.50 48.87 40.55
N GLN A 1049 10.44 49.35 39.31
CA GLN A 1049 9.17 49.45 38.56
C GLN A 1049 8.66 48.13 37.99
N THR A 1050 9.51 47.13 37.75
CA THR A 1050 9.11 45.85 37.14
C THR A 1050 9.74 44.70 37.91
N SER A 1051 8.93 43.74 38.35
CA SER A 1051 9.43 42.50 38.94
C SER A 1051 10.05 41.59 37.90
N ARG A 1052 11.14 40.92 38.28
CA ARG A 1052 11.78 39.86 37.48
C ARG A 1052 11.30 38.46 37.89
N VAL A 1053 10.54 38.35 38.98
CA VAL A 1053 10.07 37.08 39.56
C VAL A 1053 8.61 36.82 39.21
N ILE A 1054 7.75 37.83 39.38
CA ILE A 1054 6.30 37.75 39.18
C ILE A 1054 5.85 38.67 38.04
N PRO A 1055 4.66 38.47 37.45
CA PRO A 1055 4.20 39.27 36.30
C PRO A 1055 3.64 40.64 36.71
N VAL A 1056 4.32 41.35 37.63
CA VAL A 1056 3.88 42.64 38.18
C VAL A 1056 4.84 43.77 37.81
N SER A 1057 4.28 44.88 37.34
CA SER A 1057 4.95 46.15 37.11
C SER A 1057 4.08 47.31 37.58
N ILE A 1058 4.75 48.33 38.12
CA ILE A 1058 4.18 49.53 38.70
C ILE A 1058 4.63 50.72 37.85
N ASN A 1059 3.68 51.56 37.46
CA ASN A 1059 3.94 52.78 36.72
C ASN A 1059 4.59 53.85 37.61
N LYS A 1060 5.17 54.90 37.02
CA LYS A 1060 5.79 56.03 37.74
C LYS A 1060 4.86 56.76 38.73
N ASN A 1061 3.54 56.58 38.60
CA ASN A 1061 2.52 57.13 39.50
C ASN A 1061 2.14 56.19 40.66
N GLY A 1062 2.86 55.08 40.86
CA GLY A 1062 2.62 54.12 41.94
C GLY A 1062 1.45 53.16 41.68
N LEU A 1063 0.75 53.27 40.55
CA LEU A 1063 -0.35 52.37 40.19
C LEU A 1063 0.16 51.18 39.36
N PRO A 1064 -0.43 49.97 39.51
CA PRO A 1064 -0.11 48.83 38.65
C PRO A 1064 -0.30 49.15 37.16
N SER A 1065 0.52 48.54 36.31
CA SER A 1065 0.32 48.61 34.86
C SER A 1065 -0.98 47.89 34.45
N LYS A 1066 -1.56 48.22 33.29
CA LYS A 1066 -2.74 47.51 32.76
C LYS A 1066 -2.56 45.99 32.66
N ARG A 1067 -1.33 45.54 32.38
CA ARG A 1067 -1.00 44.11 32.31
C ARG A 1067 -0.96 43.47 33.69
N SER A 1068 -0.50 44.23 34.69
CA SER A 1068 -0.43 43.78 36.09
C SER A 1068 -1.79 43.80 36.77
N ASP A 1069 -2.67 44.73 36.43
CA ASP A 1069 -4.03 44.78 36.98
C ASP A 1069 -4.86 43.53 36.64
N ARG A 1070 -4.62 42.90 35.47
CA ARG A 1070 -5.27 41.64 35.07
C ARG A 1070 -4.84 40.41 35.88
N VAL A 1071 -3.63 40.43 36.47
CA VAL A 1071 -3.10 39.32 37.28
C VAL A 1071 -3.23 39.59 38.79
N LEU A 1072 -3.39 40.85 39.20
CA LEU A 1072 -3.56 41.26 40.60
C LEU A 1072 -4.98 40.96 41.09
N THR A 1073 -5.10 39.90 41.86
CA THR A 1073 -6.34 39.33 42.39
C THR A 1073 -6.51 39.71 43.86
N SER A 1074 -7.72 40.10 44.26
CA SER A 1074 -8.02 40.38 45.68
C SER A 1074 -8.13 39.07 46.49
N PRO A 1075 -7.97 39.10 47.83
CA PRO A 1075 -8.22 37.93 48.67
C PRO A 1075 -9.63 37.34 48.47
N GLU A 1076 -10.66 38.19 48.36
CA GLU A 1076 -12.05 37.78 48.13
C GLU A 1076 -12.23 37.08 46.76
N ASP A 1077 -11.52 37.55 45.74
CA ASP A 1077 -11.54 36.94 44.41
C ASP A 1077 -10.90 35.56 44.38
N PHE A 1078 -9.84 35.32 45.17
CA PHE A 1078 -9.28 33.97 45.34
C PHE A 1078 -10.30 33.02 45.98
N GLU A 1079 -11.06 33.48 46.98
CA GLU A 1079 -12.15 32.69 47.56
C GLU A 1079 -13.26 32.41 46.53
N ALA A 1080 -13.64 33.39 45.73
CA ALA A 1080 -14.62 33.22 44.66
C ALA A 1080 -14.17 32.21 43.60
N LEU A 1081 -12.89 32.25 43.17
CA LEU A 1081 -12.30 31.28 42.25
C LEU A 1081 -12.36 29.85 42.83
N THR A 1082 -11.95 29.66 44.09
CA THR A 1082 -12.01 28.33 44.70
C THR A 1082 -13.45 27.85 44.85
N ALA A 1083 -14.41 28.71 45.19
CA ALA A 1083 -15.83 28.37 45.25
C ALA A 1083 -16.41 27.97 43.88
N TYR A 1084 -16.07 28.71 42.82
CA TYR A 1084 -16.53 28.43 41.47
C TYR A 1084 -15.94 27.13 40.91
N SER A 1085 -14.65 26.88 41.12
CA SER A 1085 -14.00 25.62 40.74
C SER A 1085 -14.72 24.41 41.36
N ARG A 1086 -15.12 24.52 42.63
CA ARG A 1086 -15.88 23.49 43.34
C ARG A 1086 -17.26 23.23 42.72
N ARG A 1087 -17.94 24.27 42.21
CA ARG A 1087 -19.21 24.14 41.49
C ARG A 1087 -19.02 23.42 40.16
N GLN A 1088 -17.98 23.79 39.40
CA GLN A 1088 -17.65 23.15 38.12
C GLN A 1088 -17.36 21.65 38.27
N MET A 1089 -16.55 21.28 39.27
CA MET A 1089 -16.23 19.88 39.56
C MET A 1089 -17.49 19.05 39.89
N ASN A 1090 -18.43 19.61 40.65
CA ASN A 1090 -19.70 18.94 40.96
C ASN A 1090 -20.58 18.76 39.72
N ARG A 1091 -20.65 19.79 38.85
CA ARG A 1091 -21.41 19.73 37.59
C ARG A 1091 -20.89 18.59 36.69
N PHE A 1092 -19.60 18.61 36.37
CA PHE A 1092 -18.99 17.59 35.51
C PHE A 1092 -19.13 16.19 36.12
N GLY A 1093 -18.95 16.07 37.44
CA GLY A 1093 -19.14 14.80 38.12
C GLY A 1093 -20.57 14.24 38.01
N ALA A 1094 -21.58 15.11 38.10
CA ALA A 1094 -22.98 14.73 37.95
C ALA A 1094 -23.32 14.32 36.51
N GLU A 1095 -22.85 15.06 35.50
CA GLU A 1095 -23.12 14.75 34.09
C GLU A 1095 -22.45 13.44 33.64
N ILE A 1096 -21.20 13.18 34.08
CA ILE A 1096 -20.49 11.93 33.80
C ILE A 1096 -21.27 10.73 34.35
N LEU A 1097 -21.75 10.81 35.60
CA LEU A 1097 -22.54 9.72 36.22
C LEU A 1097 -23.97 9.65 35.66
N GLY A 1098 -24.48 10.74 35.08
CA GLY A 1098 -25.72 10.77 34.30
C GLY A 1098 -25.59 10.15 32.91
N GLY A 1099 -24.37 9.79 32.49
CA GLY A 1099 -24.12 9.10 31.21
C GLY A 1099 -23.97 10.02 30.00
N HIS A 1100 -23.66 11.30 30.20
CA HIS A 1100 -23.47 12.26 29.11
C HIS A 1100 -22.16 11.98 28.36
N ILE A 1101 -22.27 11.56 27.09
CA ILE A 1101 -21.13 11.18 26.24
C ILE A 1101 -21.20 11.83 24.85
N GLU A 1102 -21.71 13.06 24.81
CA GLU A 1102 -21.95 13.80 23.59
C GLU A 1102 -20.63 14.12 22.85
N VAL A 1103 -20.64 14.05 21.51
CA VAL A 1103 -19.52 14.51 20.67
C VAL A 1103 -19.61 16.02 20.55
N ALA A 1104 -19.17 16.72 21.59
CA ALA A 1104 -19.27 18.18 21.71
C ALA A 1104 -17.89 18.80 21.98
N PRO A 1105 -16.98 18.82 20.98
CA PRO A 1105 -15.71 19.53 21.13
C PRO A 1105 -15.98 21.03 21.24
N TYR A 1106 -15.26 21.71 22.12
CA TYR A 1106 -15.35 23.17 22.20
C TYR A 1106 -14.71 23.85 20.99
N HIS A 1107 -15.16 25.06 20.68
CA HIS A 1107 -14.49 26.01 19.81
C HIS A 1107 -14.38 27.35 20.54
N MET A 1108 -13.17 27.91 20.60
CA MET A 1108 -12.88 29.16 21.29
C MET A 1108 -11.80 29.91 20.49
N ASP A 1109 -12.21 30.99 19.80
CA ASP A 1109 -11.38 31.74 18.86
C ASP A 1109 -10.76 30.83 17.77
N LYS A 1110 -9.46 30.53 17.85
CA LYS A 1110 -8.76 29.61 16.93
C LYS A 1110 -8.49 28.23 17.50
N LYS A 1111 -8.85 27.97 18.76
CA LYS A 1111 -8.57 26.71 19.46
C LYS A 1111 -9.80 25.81 19.48
N THR A 1112 -9.60 24.51 19.29
CA THR A 1112 -10.67 23.52 19.38
C THR A 1112 -10.34 22.39 20.34
N GLY A 1113 -11.39 21.73 20.84
CA GLY A 1113 -11.24 20.48 21.60
C GLY A 1113 -10.66 19.32 20.79
N CYS A 1114 -10.51 19.48 19.47
CA CYS A 1114 -10.02 18.45 18.55
C CYS A 1114 -8.51 18.55 18.27
N ASP A 1115 -7.88 19.72 18.47
CA ASP A 1115 -6.51 20.01 17.99
C ASP A 1115 -5.46 19.00 18.48
N TYR A 1116 -5.62 18.51 19.71
CA TYR A 1116 -4.73 17.52 20.34
C TYR A 1116 -5.48 16.23 20.73
N CYS A 1117 -6.62 15.95 20.10
CA CYS A 1117 -7.44 14.78 20.41
C CYS A 1117 -6.98 13.56 19.60
N ILE A 1118 -6.49 12.53 20.29
CA ILE A 1118 -6.05 11.26 19.68
C ILE A 1118 -7.22 10.37 19.20
N TYR A 1119 -8.47 10.79 19.45
CA TYR A 1119 -9.67 9.99 19.18
C TYR A 1119 -10.50 10.50 17.98
N SER A 1120 -9.95 11.40 17.17
CA SER A 1120 -10.63 12.00 16.02
C SER A 1120 -11.10 10.96 14.99
N SER A 1121 -10.33 9.89 14.78
CA SER A 1121 -10.68 8.77 13.89
C SER A 1121 -11.85 7.90 14.39
N ILE A 1122 -12.15 7.93 15.69
CA ILE A 1122 -13.22 7.16 16.33
C ILE A 1122 -14.49 8.01 16.46
N CYS A 1123 -14.34 9.31 16.73
CA CYS A 1123 -15.49 10.16 17.02
C CYS A 1123 -16.36 10.43 15.79
N GLY A 1124 -15.79 10.38 14.57
CA GLY A 1124 -16.53 10.57 13.33
C GLY A 1124 -17.12 11.97 13.14
N PHE A 1125 -16.65 12.94 13.94
CA PHE A 1125 -17.04 14.36 13.88
C PHE A 1125 -16.55 14.97 12.57
N ASP A 1126 -17.46 15.49 11.75
CA ASP A 1126 -17.12 16.20 10.51
C ASP A 1126 -17.84 17.56 10.47
N PRO A 1127 -17.12 18.69 10.61
CA PRO A 1127 -17.74 20.01 10.67
C PRO A 1127 -18.44 20.43 9.37
N ARG A 1128 -18.27 19.67 8.26
CA ARG A 1128 -19.01 19.89 7.01
C ARG A 1128 -20.43 19.34 7.05
N ARG A 1129 -20.75 18.48 8.02
CA ARG A 1129 -22.10 17.93 8.20
C ARG A 1129 -22.93 18.91 9.02
N ALA A 1130 -24.11 19.27 8.53
CA ALA A 1130 -25.02 20.20 9.22
C ALA A 1130 -25.44 19.76 10.64
N GLU A 1131 -25.27 18.47 10.96
CA GLU A 1131 -25.66 17.88 12.23
C GLU A 1131 -24.55 17.87 13.28
N ASP A 1132 -23.29 18.08 12.87
CA ASP A 1132 -22.10 18.11 13.72
C ASP A 1132 -21.68 19.58 13.90
N GLY A 1133 -21.74 20.07 15.14
CA GLY A 1133 -21.40 21.45 15.48
C GLY A 1133 -20.42 21.50 16.65
N TYR A 1134 -19.54 22.50 16.63
CA TYR A 1134 -18.73 22.81 17.80
C TYR A 1134 -19.60 23.41 18.91
N ARG A 1135 -19.19 23.18 20.16
CA ARG A 1135 -19.71 23.95 21.30
C ARG A 1135 -18.98 25.29 21.35
N GLU A 1136 -19.57 26.30 20.73
CA GLU A 1136 -19.05 27.67 20.73
C GLU A 1136 -18.95 28.23 22.16
N LEU A 1137 -17.74 28.57 22.57
CA LEU A 1137 -17.47 29.21 23.85
C LEU A 1137 -17.36 30.72 23.64
N GLU A 1138 -18.32 31.47 24.17
CA GLU A 1138 -18.38 32.92 24.07
C GLU A 1138 -17.14 33.59 24.67
N GLN A 1139 -16.56 34.55 23.94
CA GLN A 1139 -15.46 35.38 24.40
C GLN A 1139 -16.00 36.57 25.20
N MET A 1140 -15.79 36.52 26.51
CA MET A 1140 -16.27 37.51 27.47
C MET A 1140 -15.12 38.39 27.94
N GLN A 1141 -15.43 39.63 28.34
CA GLN A 1141 -14.45 40.50 28.99
C GLN A 1141 -14.18 40.00 30.42
N ASP A 1142 -12.95 40.18 30.92
CA ASP A 1142 -12.54 39.70 32.24
C ASP A 1142 -13.48 40.20 33.36
N GLU A 1143 -13.95 41.45 33.28
CA GLU A 1143 -14.88 42.07 34.24
C GLU A 1143 -16.24 41.33 34.32
N GLU A 1144 -16.75 40.89 33.17
CA GLU A 1144 -17.99 40.10 33.10
C GLU A 1144 -17.78 38.70 33.69
N ILE A 1145 -16.65 38.07 33.38
CA ILE A 1145 -16.32 36.74 33.91
C ILE A 1145 -16.18 36.81 35.44
N TRP A 1146 -15.51 37.82 35.97
CA TRP A 1146 -15.40 38.05 37.42
C TRP A 1146 -16.75 38.27 38.08
N THR A 1147 -17.64 39.04 37.45
CA THR A 1147 -19.01 39.27 37.96
C THR A 1147 -19.76 37.95 38.06
N ARG A 1148 -19.76 37.13 37.00
CA ARG A 1148 -20.42 35.81 36.99
C ARG A 1148 -19.80 34.83 38.00
N ILE A 1149 -18.48 34.87 38.19
CA ILE A 1149 -17.79 34.04 39.19
C ILE A 1149 -18.20 34.44 40.61
N ARG A 1150 -18.26 35.74 40.92
CA ARG A 1150 -18.68 36.26 42.23
C ARG A 1150 -20.15 35.96 42.53
N GLU A 1151 -21.05 36.24 41.59
CA GLU A 1151 -22.47 35.89 41.70
C GLU A 1151 -22.67 34.38 41.94
N ALA A 1152 -21.95 33.54 41.20
CA ALA A 1152 -21.98 32.10 41.35
C ALA A 1152 -21.41 31.59 42.69
N ALA A 1153 -20.55 32.39 43.36
CA ALA A 1153 -20.02 32.12 44.68
C ALA A 1153 -20.99 32.58 45.79
N GLU A 1154 -21.70 33.70 45.60
CA GLU A 1154 -22.69 34.27 46.53
C GLU A 1154 -24.01 33.49 46.61
N ASP A 1155 -24.42 32.82 45.51
CA ASP A 1155 -25.65 32.01 45.41
C ASP A 1155 -25.70 30.85 46.45
N LYS A 1156 -24.57 30.56 47.12
CA LYS A 1156 -24.48 29.60 48.23
C LYS A 1156 -24.65 30.21 49.61
N THR A 1157 -24.38 31.50 49.81
CA THR A 1157 -24.56 32.14 51.11
C THR A 1157 -26.06 32.14 51.47
N GLN A 1158 -26.95 32.34 50.48
CA GLN A 1158 -28.39 32.25 50.67
C GLN A 1158 -28.93 30.82 50.83
N ALA A 1159 -28.36 29.82 50.14
CA ALA A 1159 -28.82 28.43 50.25
C ALA A 1159 -28.41 27.76 51.57
N TRP A 1160 -27.29 28.16 52.17
CA TRP A 1160 -26.87 27.68 53.49
C TRP A 1160 -27.67 28.32 54.63
N GLU A 1161 -27.89 29.64 54.59
CA GLU A 1161 -28.66 30.35 55.63
C GLU A 1161 -30.15 29.95 55.68
N GLN A 1162 -30.77 29.60 54.54
CA GLN A 1162 -32.16 29.12 54.53
C GLN A 1162 -32.32 27.66 55.02
N SER A 1163 -31.25 26.86 55.02
CA SER A 1163 -31.28 25.50 55.58
C SER A 1163 -31.03 25.45 57.11
N GLY A 1164 -30.41 26.51 57.67
CA GLY A 1164 -30.13 26.64 59.10
C GLY A 1164 -31.32 27.09 59.97
N GLN A 1165 -32.38 27.64 59.37
CA GLN A 1165 -33.57 28.13 60.10
C GLN A 1165 -34.76 27.15 60.17
N LYS A 1166 -34.62 25.90 59.69
CA LYS A 1166 -35.69 24.88 59.76
C LYS A 1166 -35.42 23.68 60.68
N ASN A 1167 -34.35 23.69 61.47
CA ASN A 1167 -34.04 22.63 62.44
C ASN A 1167 -34.19 23.05 63.91
N SER A 1168 -35.17 23.92 64.22
CA SER A 1168 -35.61 24.22 65.60
C SER A 1168 -37.10 23.96 65.81
N ALA A 1169 -37.70 23.00 65.09
CA ALA A 1169 -39.02 22.45 65.42
C ALA A 1169 -39.27 21.09 64.73
N LYS A 1170 -38.64 20.02 65.24
CA LYS A 1170 -39.18 18.66 65.46
C LYS A 1170 -38.07 17.64 65.62
#